data_AF-A0A8C6Q310-F1
#
_entry.id   AF-A0A8C6Q310-F1
#
_cell.length_a   1.000
_cell.length_b   1.000
_cell.length_c   1.000
_cell.angle_alpha   90.00
_cell.angle_beta   90.00
_cell.angle_gamma   90.00
#
_symmetry.space_group_name_H-M   'P 1'
#
loop_
_entity.id
_entity.type
_entity.pdbx_description
1 polymer ?
#
loop_
_entity_poly.entity_id
_entity_poly.type
_entity_poly.pdbx_seq_one_letter_code
_entity_poly.pdbx_strand_id
1 'polypeptide(L)'
;MEWKETARWIKFEEKVEKGGERWSKPHVATLSLHSLMELKSYIEKGTVLLDIEASTLPQVVEMVTDSQIEAGMLKADLKEKVVYTLLRKHRTTCPCTVKTPHQSLLHQILVPSFHCTFLLSLFKQLKNKFMKKLPRDAEASNVLVGEVDFLETPFVAFVRMQQAVMLGALTEVPLPTRFLFVLLGPKGISKSYREIGRAIATLMSDEVFHDIAYKAKDRQDLLAGIDEFLDEVIVLPPGEWDPDIRIEPPKSLPSSDKRSVPVHIIIQIRPCPHVAGDLPKRRYFSTFCGGLILDVKRKLPFFASDFYDSLHIQSLSAILFIYLGTVTNAITFGGLLGDATENMQGVLESFLGTALTGAVFCLLAGQPLTILSSTGPVLVFERLLFNFSKDNSFDYLEFRLWIGLWSGFLCLVLVATDASFLVQYFTRFTEEGFSALISFIFIYDAFKKMIKLAHHNPINPGYNLNLVTQYDCRCVPGSATRRDLLKVQPGQTNATWASLSKEECLDNGGLLIGEACGYVPDITLMSFILFFGTYTCSMALKKFKTSRFFPTTVRKLISDFAIILTILLFCGVDAFVGVETPKLIVPSEFKPTSPLRGWFVPPFGRNPWWVYLAAALPALLVTILVFMDQQITAVIVNRKEHKLKKGAGYHLDLFWVAVLLIICSFMGLPWYVAATVISIAHIDSLKMETQTSAPGEQPKFLGVREQRVTGIFVFLLTGLSVFMAPILKFIPMPVLYGVFLYMGVASLNGVQFMDRLLLLLMPAKHQPDLIYLRHVPQRRIHFFTFIQVICLALLWILKSTVAAIIFPVMVRDGHHTLKTQVSRHLGVRLTLSVLIDSGISCCPKGHGLPVLPSDYPYNESIPTIKISMDMMEQEPMLGDKSVASEY
;
A
#
# COMPACT_ATOMS: atom_id res chain seq x y z
N MET A 1 20.13 12.10 -48.15
CA MET A 1 20.27 12.09 -46.69
C MET A 1 18.97 12.55 -46.07
N GLU A 2 18.55 11.91 -44.97
CA GLU A 2 17.42 12.28 -44.11
C GLU A 2 17.89 12.12 -42.66
N TRP A 3 17.45 12.99 -41.76
CA TRP A 3 17.75 12.84 -40.33
C TRP A 3 16.82 11.78 -39.74
N LYS A 4 17.36 10.87 -38.94
CA LYS A 4 16.58 9.80 -38.27
C LYS A 4 16.77 9.86 -36.77
N GLU A 5 15.65 9.87 -36.05
CA GLU A 5 15.63 9.72 -34.59
C GLU A 5 16.11 8.30 -34.20
N THR A 6 17.04 8.19 -33.23
CA THR A 6 17.68 6.91 -32.86
C THR A 6 17.61 6.59 -31.38
N ALA A 7 17.68 7.59 -30.52
CA ALA A 7 17.57 7.47 -29.07
C ALA A 7 16.95 8.76 -28.49
N ARG A 8 16.38 8.66 -27.28
CA ARG A 8 15.88 9.79 -26.50
C ARG A 8 16.15 9.60 -25.02
N TRP A 9 16.19 10.70 -24.29
CA TRP A 9 16.39 10.74 -22.85
C TRP A 9 15.31 11.58 -22.19
N ILE A 10 14.87 11.15 -21.00
CA ILE A 10 13.98 11.89 -20.08
C ILE A 10 14.56 11.86 -18.66
N LYS A 11 15.12 10.70 -18.29
CA LYS A 11 15.94 10.41 -17.11
C LYS A 11 16.85 9.21 -17.40
N PHE A 12 16.30 8.26 -18.15
CA PHE A 12 16.97 7.06 -18.66
C PHE A 12 16.91 7.06 -20.19
N GLU A 13 17.76 6.27 -20.83
CA GLU A 13 17.87 6.18 -22.28
C GLU A 13 16.81 5.21 -22.85
N GLU A 14 16.11 5.62 -23.91
CA GLU A 14 15.27 4.76 -24.75
C GLU A 14 15.82 4.78 -26.19
N LYS A 15 16.13 3.60 -26.74
CA LYS A 15 16.68 3.43 -28.11
C LYS A 15 15.59 2.91 -29.04
N VAL A 16 15.61 3.29 -30.31
CA VAL A 16 14.71 2.73 -31.34
C VAL A 16 15.14 1.29 -31.67
N GLU A 17 14.19 0.34 -31.64
CA GLU A 17 14.48 -1.07 -31.88
C GLU A 17 14.75 -1.37 -33.37
N LYS A 18 15.49 -2.45 -33.65
CA LYS A 18 15.86 -2.90 -35.01
C LYS A 18 14.60 -3.32 -35.78
N GLY A 19 14.00 -2.34 -36.46
CA GLY A 19 12.69 -2.41 -37.11
C GLY A 19 12.07 -1.01 -37.30
N GLY A 20 12.40 -0.06 -36.41
CA GLY A 20 12.11 1.36 -36.63
C GLY A 20 10.71 1.86 -36.24
N GLU A 21 9.89 1.01 -35.61
CA GLU A 21 8.49 1.33 -35.23
C GLU A 21 8.25 1.34 -33.71
N ARG A 22 9.27 1.00 -32.91
CA ARG A 22 9.13 0.82 -31.45
C ARG A 22 10.32 1.36 -30.66
N TRP A 23 10.00 2.05 -29.56
CA TRP A 23 10.95 2.44 -28.53
C TRP A 23 11.25 1.28 -27.57
N SER A 24 12.52 1.11 -27.21
CA SER A 24 12.96 0.13 -26.22
C SER A 24 12.37 0.42 -24.84
N LYS A 25 12.53 -0.53 -23.91
CA LYS A 25 12.44 -0.17 -22.49
C LYS A 25 13.52 0.88 -22.13
N PRO A 26 13.23 1.76 -21.17
CA PRO A 26 14.20 2.68 -20.58
C PRO A 26 15.27 1.90 -19.80
N HIS A 27 16.53 2.28 -19.97
CA HIS A 27 17.70 1.65 -19.35
C HIS A 27 18.74 2.70 -18.95
N VAL A 28 19.65 2.32 -18.06
CA VAL A 28 20.79 3.20 -17.70
C VAL A 28 21.68 3.37 -18.93
N ALA A 29 22.10 4.61 -19.21
CA ALA A 29 22.94 4.92 -20.35
C ALA A 29 24.39 4.45 -20.10
N THR A 30 24.82 3.41 -20.80
CA THR A 30 26.22 2.97 -20.85
C THR A 30 27.01 3.88 -21.81
N LEU A 31 28.00 4.61 -21.32
CA LEU A 31 28.83 5.53 -22.11
C LEU A 31 30.30 5.09 -22.07
N SER A 32 31.01 5.28 -23.18
CA SER A 32 32.47 5.17 -23.24
C SER A 32 33.12 6.44 -22.70
N LEU A 33 34.04 6.31 -21.74
CA LEU A 33 34.85 7.42 -21.19
C LEU A 33 35.56 8.22 -22.31
N HIS A 34 36.05 7.52 -23.34
CA HIS A 34 36.63 8.12 -24.54
C HIS A 34 35.72 9.18 -25.18
N SER A 35 34.42 8.89 -25.30
CA SER A 35 33.44 9.77 -25.94
C SER A 35 33.11 11.00 -25.11
N LEU A 36 33.23 10.92 -23.78
CA LEU A 36 33.13 12.09 -22.89
C LEU A 36 34.38 12.98 -23.01
N MET A 37 35.57 12.39 -23.11
CA MET A 37 36.82 13.15 -23.32
C MET A 37 36.87 13.81 -24.72
N GLU A 38 36.40 13.12 -25.76
CA GLU A 38 36.21 13.70 -27.10
C GLU A 38 35.20 14.85 -27.06
N LEU A 39 34.05 14.66 -26.40
CA LEU A 39 33.03 15.70 -26.22
C LEU A 39 33.60 16.95 -25.52
N LYS A 40 34.41 16.77 -24.48
CA LYS A 40 35.10 17.87 -23.79
C LYS A 40 35.98 18.67 -24.77
N SER A 41 36.84 17.99 -25.54
CA SER A 41 37.69 18.67 -26.52
C SER A 41 36.90 19.33 -27.66
N TYR A 42 35.74 18.77 -28.03
CA TYR A 42 34.83 19.35 -29.00
C TYR A 42 34.09 20.59 -28.49
N ILE A 43 33.76 20.69 -27.20
CA ILE A 43 33.19 21.91 -26.60
C ILE A 43 34.27 22.98 -26.34
N GLU A 44 35.50 22.56 -26.02
CA GLU A 44 36.66 23.44 -25.86
C GLU A 44 37.02 24.17 -27.17
N LYS A 45 37.15 23.41 -28.27
CA LYS A 45 37.56 23.91 -29.60
C LYS A 45 36.39 24.36 -30.48
N GLY A 46 35.18 23.86 -30.24
CA GLY A 46 34.00 24.12 -31.04
C GLY A 46 33.43 25.53 -30.87
N THR A 47 32.40 25.82 -31.67
CA THR A 47 31.66 27.08 -31.58
C THR A 47 30.59 26.97 -30.50
N VAL A 48 30.75 27.74 -29.42
CA VAL A 48 29.77 27.84 -28.33
C VAL A 48 29.07 29.19 -28.44
N LEU A 49 27.76 29.17 -28.68
CA LEU A 49 26.92 30.37 -28.77
C LEU A 49 25.83 30.31 -27.68
N LEU A 50 25.84 31.30 -26.79
CA LEU A 50 24.92 31.37 -25.67
C LEU A 50 23.94 32.54 -25.87
N ASP A 51 22.69 32.31 -25.46
CA ASP A 51 21.58 33.27 -25.50
C ASP A 51 21.29 33.87 -26.89
N ILE A 52 21.28 33.01 -27.92
CA ILE A 52 20.85 33.40 -29.27
C ILE A 52 19.37 33.79 -29.29
N GLU A 53 19.06 34.94 -29.92
CA GLU A 53 17.71 35.35 -30.32
C GLU A 53 17.39 34.86 -31.74
N ALA A 54 16.82 33.66 -31.86
CA ALA A 54 16.38 33.09 -33.14
C ALA A 54 14.96 32.54 -33.05
N SER A 55 14.18 32.71 -34.12
CA SER A 55 12.78 32.26 -34.20
C SER A 55 12.56 31.00 -35.03
N THR A 56 13.53 30.63 -35.88
CA THR A 56 13.41 29.50 -36.82
C THR A 56 14.72 28.73 -36.96
N LEU A 57 14.63 27.44 -37.33
CA LEU A 57 15.81 26.58 -37.52
C LEU A 57 16.79 27.10 -38.60
N PRO A 58 16.35 27.61 -39.77
CA PRO A 58 17.26 28.24 -40.74
C PRO A 58 18.06 29.39 -40.15
N GLN A 59 17.40 30.29 -39.38
CA GLN A 59 18.07 31.43 -38.74
C GLN A 59 19.15 30.98 -37.74
N VAL A 60 18.88 29.93 -36.95
CA VAL A 60 19.90 29.34 -36.05
C VAL A 60 21.07 28.76 -36.86
N VAL A 61 20.77 28.00 -37.91
CA VAL A 61 21.80 27.35 -38.74
C VAL A 61 22.68 28.38 -39.46
N GLU A 62 22.10 29.45 -40.01
CA GLU A 62 22.83 30.54 -40.65
C GLU A 62 23.81 31.20 -39.68
N MET A 63 23.34 31.68 -38.52
CA MET A 63 24.21 32.33 -37.53
C MET A 63 25.33 31.41 -36.99
N VAL A 64 25.06 30.11 -36.83
CA VAL A 64 26.11 29.13 -36.47
C VAL A 64 27.14 28.99 -37.59
N THR A 65 26.70 28.91 -38.85
CA THR A 65 27.65 28.81 -39.98
C THR A 65 28.45 30.08 -40.20
N ASP A 66 27.86 31.26 -40.02
CA ASP A 66 28.57 32.53 -40.17
C ASP A 66 29.63 32.71 -39.06
N SER A 67 29.28 32.42 -37.79
CA SER A 67 30.25 32.41 -36.69
C SER A 67 31.40 31.41 -36.89
N GLN A 68 31.13 30.24 -37.50
CA GLN A 68 32.17 29.26 -37.87
C GLN A 68 33.12 29.77 -38.97
N ILE A 69 32.61 30.57 -39.92
CA ILE A 69 33.40 31.15 -41.01
C ILE A 69 34.25 32.32 -40.47
N GLU A 70 33.68 33.18 -39.63
CA GLU A 70 34.40 34.25 -38.93
C GLU A 70 35.54 33.71 -38.06
N ALA A 71 35.32 32.59 -37.37
CA ALA A 71 36.34 31.89 -36.59
C ALA A 71 37.39 31.13 -37.43
N GLY A 72 37.28 31.14 -38.77
CA GLY A 72 38.18 30.44 -39.68
C GLY A 72 38.09 28.91 -39.65
N MET A 73 37.07 28.35 -38.98
CA MET A 73 36.90 26.89 -38.82
C MET A 73 36.22 26.23 -40.02
N LEU A 74 35.46 26.99 -40.80
CA LEU A 74 34.73 26.52 -41.98
C LEU A 74 35.10 27.35 -43.22
N LYS A 75 35.47 26.68 -44.32
CA LYS A 75 35.69 27.32 -45.63
C LYS A 75 34.35 27.83 -46.18
N ALA A 76 34.31 29.08 -46.65
CA ALA A 76 33.07 29.72 -47.14
C ALA A 76 32.33 28.90 -48.21
N ASP A 77 33.08 28.26 -49.13
CA ASP A 77 32.56 27.39 -50.21
C ASP A 77 31.75 26.17 -49.71
N LEU A 78 31.87 25.84 -48.42
CA LEU A 78 31.16 24.72 -47.78
C LEU A 78 29.87 25.16 -47.07
N LYS A 79 29.63 26.48 -46.89
CA LYS A 79 28.45 27.01 -46.18
C LYS A 79 27.16 26.42 -46.71
N GLU A 80 26.91 26.54 -48.01
CA GLU A 80 25.68 26.06 -48.64
C GLU A 80 25.46 24.55 -48.44
N LYS A 81 26.53 23.74 -48.49
CA LYS A 81 26.47 22.28 -48.28
C LYS A 81 26.13 21.92 -46.84
N VAL A 82 26.67 22.66 -45.86
CA VAL A 82 26.35 22.48 -44.43
C VAL A 82 24.90 22.88 -44.15
N VAL A 83 24.49 24.08 -44.58
CA VAL A 83 23.11 24.59 -44.42
C VAL A 83 22.10 23.62 -45.05
N TYR A 84 22.35 23.17 -46.28
CA TYR A 84 21.51 22.19 -46.99
C TYR A 84 21.41 20.84 -46.27
N THR A 85 22.46 20.41 -45.58
CA THR A 85 22.48 19.14 -44.84
C THR A 85 21.70 19.25 -43.53
N LEU A 86 21.86 20.36 -42.80
CA LEU A 86 21.17 20.61 -41.53
C LEU A 86 19.66 20.83 -41.73
N LEU A 87 19.25 21.48 -42.84
CA LEU A 87 17.84 21.71 -43.17
C LEU A 87 17.15 20.52 -43.87
N ARG A 88 17.76 19.32 -43.90
CA ARG A 88 17.10 18.11 -44.41
C ARG A 88 15.92 17.70 -43.53
N LYS A 89 14.96 16.99 -44.13
CA LYS A 89 13.78 16.49 -43.41
C LYS A 89 14.19 15.56 -42.26
N HIS A 90 13.60 15.80 -41.10
CA HIS A 90 13.72 14.95 -39.92
C HIS A 90 12.59 13.93 -39.90
N ARG A 91 12.97 12.65 -39.81
CA ARG A 91 12.07 11.51 -39.70
C ARG A 91 12.10 10.99 -38.27
N THR A 92 11.12 11.44 -37.50
CA THR A 92 10.79 10.89 -36.19
C THR A 92 10.17 9.50 -36.35
N THR A 93 10.13 8.74 -35.26
CA THR A 93 9.91 7.27 -35.25
C THR A 93 8.46 6.83 -35.60
N CYS A 94 7.64 7.72 -36.17
CA CYS A 94 6.28 7.44 -36.65
C CYS A 94 6.17 7.64 -38.18
N PRO A 95 6.48 6.63 -39.02
CA PRO A 95 6.20 6.69 -40.44
C PRO A 95 4.70 6.49 -40.73
N CYS A 96 4.06 7.47 -41.37
CA CYS A 96 2.76 7.30 -42.02
C CYS A 96 2.79 7.88 -43.44
N THR A 97 3.75 7.41 -44.25
CA THR A 97 3.62 7.42 -45.72
C THR A 97 3.26 6.01 -46.17
N VAL A 98 1.97 5.72 -46.20
CA VAL A 98 1.48 4.49 -46.83
C VAL A 98 1.70 4.61 -48.33
N LYS A 99 2.74 3.95 -48.84
CA LYS A 99 2.85 3.67 -50.27
C LYS A 99 1.87 2.54 -50.60
N THR A 100 0.67 2.86 -51.05
CA THR A 100 -0.25 1.86 -51.61
C THR A 100 0.23 1.45 -53.01
N PRO A 101 0.52 0.16 -53.27
CA PRO A 101 0.89 -0.31 -54.60
C PRO A 101 -0.38 -0.62 -55.43
N HIS A 102 -1.18 0.41 -55.71
CA HIS A 102 -2.20 0.40 -56.77
C HIS A 102 -2.70 1.83 -57.00
N GLN A 103 -2.25 2.47 -58.08
CA GLN A 103 -2.67 3.82 -58.46
C GLN A 103 -3.04 3.87 -59.94
N SER A 104 -4.09 3.13 -60.29
CA SER A 104 -4.79 3.18 -61.58
C SER A 104 -6.21 2.65 -61.38
N LEU A 105 -7.23 3.39 -61.88
CA LEU A 105 -8.66 3.13 -61.70
C LEU A 105 -9.21 3.20 -60.26
N LEU A 106 -9.29 4.42 -59.70
CA LEU A 106 -10.45 4.85 -58.88
C LEU A 106 -10.47 6.38 -58.72
N HIS A 107 -10.39 7.10 -59.85
CA HIS A 107 -10.88 8.47 -59.91
C HIS A 107 -12.38 8.40 -60.25
N GLN A 108 -13.20 9.19 -59.54
CA GLN A 108 -14.68 9.13 -59.54
C GLN A 108 -15.29 7.94 -58.77
N ILE A 109 -15.65 8.17 -57.51
CA ILE A 109 -17.04 8.16 -57.02
C ILE A 109 -17.09 8.80 -55.62
N LEU A 110 -18.16 9.54 -55.35
CA LEU A 110 -18.34 10.42 -54.19
C LEU A 110 -18.81 9.64 -52.95
N VAL A 111 -17.97 9.46 -51.92
CA VAL A 111 -18.38 8.92 -50.59
C VAL A 111 -17.64 9.65 -49.45
N PRO A 112 -18.33 10.14 -48.39
CA PRO A 112 -17.71 10.99 -47.37
C PRO A 112 -17.09 10.25 -46.16
N SER A 113 -15.81 10.54 -45.90
CA SER A 113 -15.23 10.87 -44.59
C SER A 113 -15.74 10.19 -43.28
N PHE A 114 -15.77 8.85 -43.18
CA PHE A 114 -16.06 8.18 -41.89
C PHE A 114 -15.01 7.20 -41.33
N HIS A 115 -14.04 6.72 -42.10
CA HIS A 115 -13.03 5.78 -41.60
C HIS A 115 -11.67 6.42 -41.22
N CYS A 116 -11.34 7.61 -41.74
CA CYS A 116 -10.08 8.28 -41.44
C CYS A 116 -10.06 8.93 -40.03
N THR A 117 -11.22 9.37 -39.53
CA THR A 117 -11.40 10.06 -38.24
C THR A 117 -11.11 9.18 -37.03
N PHE A 118 -11.35 7.87 -37.11
CA PHE A 118 -11.16 6.96 -35.97
C PHE A 118 -9.68 6.70 -35.69
N LEU A 119 -8.89 6.39 -36.73
CA LEU A 119 -7.42 6.28 -36.62
C LEU A 119 -6.78 7.60 -36.20
N LEU A 120 -7.19 8.74 -36.80
CA LEU A 120 -6.65 10.06 -36.42
C LEU A 120 -6.96 10.44 -34.96
N SER A 121 -8.13 10.05 -34.43
CA SER A 121 -8.47 10.27 -33.01
C SER A 121 -7.68 9.35 -32.07
N LEU A 122 -7.43 8.10 -32.47
CA LEU A 122 -6.58 7.16 -31.74
C LEU A 122 -5.10 7.61 -31.70
N PHE A 123 -4.58 8.14 -32.81
CA PHE A 123 -3.23 8.74 -32.86
C PHE A 123 -3.14 10.02 -32.02
N LYS A 124 -4.15 10.90 -32.05
CA LYS A 124 -4.24 12.03 -31.10
C LYS A 124 -4.27 11.52 -29.65
N GLN A 125 -4.97 10.42 -29.35
CA GLN A 125 -4.96 9.81 -28.02
C GLN A 125 -3.57 9.27 -27.61
N LEU A 126 -2.81 8.66 -28.52
CA LEU A 126 -1.45 8.18 -28.24
C LEU A 126 -0.48 9.33 -28.00
N LYS A 127 -0.48 10.36 -28.86
CA LYS A 127 0.32 11.58 -28.68
C LYS A 127 -0.02 12.30 -27.36
N ASN A 128 -1.30 12.36 -27.01
CA ASN A 128 -1.76 12.89 -25.73
C ASN A 128 -1.38 12.01 -24.51
N LYS A 129 -1.19 10.69 -24.67
CA LYS A 129 -0.74 9.82 -23.57
C LYS A 129 0.73 10.03 -23.21
N PHE A 130 1.59 10.35 -24.18
CA PHE A 130 2.99 10.68 -23.92
C PHE A 130 3.14 12.11 -23.37
N MET A 131 2.43 13.09 -23.94
CA MET A 131 2.35 14.46 -23.36
C MET A 131 1.94 14.45 -21.88
N LYS A 132 1.01 13.58 -21.46
CA LYS A 132 0.60 13.43 -20.05
C LYS A 132 1.67 12.84 -19.12
N LYS A 133 2.79 12.33 -19.63
CA LYS A 133 3.92 11.82 -18.85
C LYS A 133 5.04 12.85 -18.68
N LEU A 134 5.07 13.88 -19.51
CA LEU A 134 6.02 14.99 -19.42
C LEU A 134 5.54 16.01 -18.38
N PRO A 135 6.45 16.72 -17.69
CA PRO A 135 6.08 17.89 -16.90
C PRO A 135 5.49 18.99 -17.80
N ARG A 136 4.69 19.89 -17.22
CA ARG A 136 3.91 20.86 -17.99
C ARG A 136 4.75 21.89 -18.74
N ASP A 137 5.94 22.18 -18.22
CA ASP A 137 6.87 23.19 -18.71
C ASP A 137 8.15 22.51 -19.26
N ALA A 138 8.00 21.37 -19.94
CA ALA A 138 9.12 20.61 -20.50
C ALA A 138 9.73 21.30 -21.73
N GLU A 139 11.02 21.65 -21.64
CA GLU A 139 11.82 22.12 -22.78
C GLU A 139 12.61 20.96 -23.41
N ALA A 140 12.95 21.07 -24.69
CA ALA A 140 13.73 20.08 -25.43
C ALA A 140 15.20 20.50 -25.61
N SER A 141 16.11 19.53 -25.53
CA SER A 141 17.50 19.62 -25.99
C SER A 141 17.66 18.72 -27.20
N ASN A 142 18.00 19.30 -28.36
CA ASN A 142 18.15 18.56 -29.61
C ASN A 142 19.63 18.29 -29.91
N VAL A 143 19.94 17.04 -30.25
CA VAL A 143 21.30 16.57 -30.52
C VAL A 143 21.34 16.01 -31.95
N LEU A 144 22.02 16.71 -32.85
CA LEU A 144 22.15 16.35 -34.26
C LEU A 144 23.57 15.84 -34.55
N VAL A 145 23.69 14.57 -34.94
CA VAL A 145 24.98 13.91 -35.22
C VAL A 145 24.96 13.22 -36.58
N GLY A 146 25.93 13.53 -37.45
CA GLY A 146 26.03 12.92 -38.78
C GLY A 146 27.46 12.84 -39.33
N GLU A 147 27.63 12.05 -40.39
CA GLU A 147 28.84 12.02 -41.22
C GLU A 147 28.56 12.65 -42.58
N VAL A 148 29.55 13.37 -43.13
CA VAL A 148 29.50 13.96 -44.46
C VAL A 148 30.83 13.83 -45.19
N ASP A 149 30.76 13.64 -46.50
CA ASP A 149 31.91 13.36 -47.38
C ASP A 149 32.78 14.60 -47.66
N PHE A 150 32.25 15.81 -47.41
CA PHE A 150 32.84 17.08 -47.88
C PHE A 150 33.52 17.90 -46.78
N LEU A 151 33.50 17.44 -45.52
CA LEU A 151 34.21 18.07 -44.42
C LEU A 151 35.54 17.34 -44.16
N GLU A 152 36.63 18.10 -44.11
CA GLU A 152 37.96 17.61 -43.69
C GLU A 152 38.10 17.63 -42.16
N THR A 153 37.45 18.60 -41.50
CA THR A 153 37.43 18.82 -40.06
C THR A 153 36.00 18.68 -39.51
N PRO A 154 35.82 18.22 -38.25
CA PRO A 154 34.48 18.10 -37.66
C PRO A 154 33.89 19.49 -37.35
N PHE A 155 32.69 19.74 -37.87
CA PHE A 155 31.87 20.90 -37.55
C PHE A 155 31.15 20.63 -36.23
N VAL A 156 31.41 21.46 -35.22
CA VAL A 156 30.83 21.36 -33.87
C VAL A 156 30.24 22.69 -33.45
N ALA A 157 28.97 22.66 -33.05
CA ALA A 157 28.29 23.80 -32.45
C ALA A 157 27.47 23.40 -31.22
N PHE A 158 27.62 24.14 -30.12
CA PHE A 158 26.72 24.11 -28.97
C PHE A 158 25.98 25.45 -28.90
N VAL A 159 24.64 25.40 -28.93
CA VAL A 159 23.77 26.58 -28.97
C VAL A 159 22.79 26.55 -27.81
N ARG A 160 22.76 27.63 -27.02
CA ARG A 160 21.65 27.97 -26.12
C ARG A 160 20.85 29.12 -26.72
N MET A 161 19.54 28.95 -26.85
CA MET A 161 18.63 30.05 -27.22
C MET A 161 18.24 30.86 -25.98
N GLN A 162 17.99 32.16 -26.14
CA GLN A 162 17.60 33.07 -25.04
C GLN A 162 16.21 32.75 -24.49
N GLN A 163 15.30 32.32 -25.37
CA GLN A 163 13.97 31.79 -25.05
C GLN A 163 13.80 30.43 -25.74
N ALA A 164 12.96 29.53 -25.20
CA ALA A 164 12.75 28.22 -25.82
C ALA A 164 11.77 28.33 -27.01
N VAL A 165 12.17 27.79 -28.17
CA VAL A 165 11.55 28.09 -29.47
C VAL A 165 11.08 26.81 -30.17
N MET A 166 9.92 26.89 -30.83
CA MET A 166 9.30 25.78 -31.54
C MET A 166 9.99 25.49 -32.89
N LEU A 167 11.14 24.82 -32.86
CA LEU A 167 11.97 24.47 -34.04
C LEU A 167 11.36 23.37 -34.96
N GLY A 168 10.04 23.31 -35.10
CA GLY A 168 9.36 22.44 -36.06
C GLY A 168 9.47 20.95 -35.76
N ALA A 169 9.79 20.15 -36.79
CA ALA A 169 9.66 18.69 -36.77
C ALA A 169 10.88 17.92 -36.22
N LEU A 170 11.71 18.55 -35.38
CA LEU A 170 12.88 17.92 -34.77
C LEU A 170 12.51 16.80 -33.78
N THR A 171 11.38 16.95 -33.08
CA THR A 171 10.93 16.06 -32.01
C THR A 171 9.59 15.39 -32.36
N GLU A 172 9.34 14.17 -31.85
CA GLU A 172 8.07 13.44 -32.01
C GLU A 172 6.86 14.26 -31.49
N VAL A 173 7.14 15.10 -30.50
CA VAL A 173 6.20 15.88 -29.69
C VAL A 173 6.52 17.36 -29.83
N PRO A 174 5.52 18.26 -29.97
CA PRO A 174 5.76 19.70 -30.03
C PRO A 174 6.21 20.21 -28.65
N LEU A 175 7.52 20.21 -28.42
CA LEU A 175 8.19 20.81 -27.27
C LEU A 175 9.05 21.98 -27.75
N PRO A 176 9.09 23.11 -27.03
CA PRO A 176 9.97 24.22 -27.36
C PRO A 176 11.41 23.78 -27.09
N THR A 177 12.30 23.99 -28.05
CA THR A 177 13.72 23.65 -27.92
C THR A 177 14.45 24.80 -27.23
N ARG A 178 15.30 24.49 -26.24
CA ARG A 178 16.16 25.45 -25.54
C ARG A 178 17.63 25.33 -25.95
N PHE A 179 18.10 24.09 -26.13
CA PHE A 179 19.47 23.77 -26.49
C PHE A 179 19.52 23.00 -27.81
N LEU A 180 20.54 23.27 -28.62
CA LEU A 180 20.84 22.57 -29.84
C LEU A 180 22.34 22.25 -29.89
N PHE A 181 22.69 20.97 -29.98
CA PHE A 181 24.06 20.52 -30.25
C PHE A 181 24.13 19.92 -31.65
N VAL A 182 25.15 20.30 -32.41
CA VAL A 182 25.38 19.83 -33.78
C VAL A 182 26.81 19.32 -33.92
N LEU A 183 26.95 18.11 -34.46
CA LEU A 183 28.21 17.45 -34.76
C LEU A 183 28.14 16.82 -36.17
N LEU A 184 28.88 17.36 -37.12
CA LEU A 184 29.05 16.78 -38.46
C LEU A 184 30.53 16.49 -38.70
N GLY A 185 30.89 15.23 -38.95
CA GLY A 185 32.29 14.81 -39.14
C GLY A 185 32.58 14.19 -40.51
N PRO A 186 33.86 14.05 -40.89
CA PRO A 186 34.29 13.22 -42.01
C PRO A 186 33.83 11.76 -41.87
N LYS A 187 33.73 11.05 -43.01
CA LYS A 187 33.42 9.62 -43.02
C LYS A 187 34.52 8.77 -42.39
N GLY A 188 34.11 7.81 -41.55
CA GLY A 188 34.97 6.73 -41.03
C GLY A 188 34.88 6.54 -39.51
N ILE A 189 34.25 7.47 -38.79
CA ILE A 189 34.24 7.53 -37.32
C ILE A 189 32.78 7.47 -36.77
N SER A 190 31.81 7.10 -37.62
CA SER A 190 30.35 7.01 -37.33
C SER A 190 29.97 6.50 -35.94
N LYS A 191 30.63 5.44 -35.45
CA LYS A 191 30.38 4.90 -34.11
C LYS A 191 30.73 5.93 -33.03
N SER A 192 31.93 6.53 -33.04
CA SER A 192 32.34 7.50 -32.01
C SER A 192 31.44 8.74 -32.01
N TYR A 193 31.13 9.30 -33.18
CA TYR A 193 30.23 10.47 -33.24
C TYR A 193 28.87 10.19 -32.60
N ARG A 194 28.28 9.02 -32.86
CA ARG A 194 27.02 8.62 -32.23
C ARG A 194 27.16 8.44 -30.72
N GLU A 195 28.28 7.90 -30.24
CA GLU A 195 28.56 7.79 -28.79
C GLU A 195 28.78 9.17 -28.13
N ILE A 196 29.42 10.13 -28.81
CA ILE A 196 29.53 11.53 -28.38
C ILE A 196 28.14 12.17 -28.29
N GLY A 197 27.26 11.91 -29.25
CA GLY A 197 25.86 12.32 -29.21
C GLY A 197 25.10 11.75 -28.01
N ARG A 198 25.30 10.46 -27.69
CA ARG A 198 24.75 9.83 -26.48
C ARG A 198 25.32 10.46 -25.20
N ALA A 199 26.60 10.82 -25.19
CA ALA A 199 27.27 11.43 -24.05
C ALA A 199 26.68 12.82 -23.72
N ILE A 200 26.58 13.72 -24.70
CA ILE A 200 25.97 15.05 -24.47
C ILE A 200 24.48 14.96 -24.12
N ALA A 201 23.73 14.04 -24.72
CA ALA A 201 22.32 13.84 -24.37
C ALA A 201 22.13 13.32 -22.94
N THR A 202 23.06 12.48 -22.46
CA THR A 202 23.06 12.00 -21.07
C THR A 202 23.45 13.11 -20.09
N LEU A 203 24.49 13.90 -20.39
CA LEU A 203 24.86 15.10 -19.64
C LEU A 203 23.68 16.09 -19.50
N MET A 204 23.01 16.43 -20.60
CA MET A 204 21.84 17.32 -20.59
C MET A 204 20.62 16.76 -19.83
N SER A 205 20.65 15.49 -19.44
CA SER A 205 19.61 14.82 -18.63
C SER A 205 19.95 14.74 -17.14
N ASP A 206 21.18 15.08 -16.72
CA ASP A 206 21.55 15.17 -15.32
C ASP A 206 21.13 16.53 -14.73
N GLU A 207 20.67 16.52 -13.48
CA GLU A 207 20.13 17.71 -12.80
C GLU A 207 21.21 18.78 -12.56
N VAL A 208 22.47 18.40 -12.30
CA VAL A 208 23.57 19.33 -12.01
C VAL A 208 24.07 19.99 -13.30
N PHE A 209 24.41 19.18 -14.31
CA PHE A 209 24.89 19.72 -15.60
C PHE A 209 23.82 20.56 -16.31
N HIS A 210 22.55 20.18 -16.21
CA HIS A 210 21.42 20.98 -16.69
C HIS A 210 21.41 22.37 -16.04
N ASP A 211 21.47 22.44 -14.70
CA ASP A 211 21.51 23.70 -13.95
C ASP A 211 22.72 24.58 -14.33
N ILE A 212 23.88 23.97 -14.59
CA ILE A 212 25.08 24.67 -15.09
C ILE A 212 24.84 25.20 -16.50
N ALA A 213 24.26 24.42 -17.41
CA ALA A 213 24.00 24.83 -18.79
C ALA A 213 23.01 26.01 -18.91
N TYR A 214 22.05 26.18 -17.99
CA TYR A 214 21.22 27.39 -17.91
C TYR A 214 21.96 28.60 -17.32
N LYS A 215 22.88 28.40 -16.38
CA LYS A 215 23.59 29.48 -15.66
C LYS A 215 24.87 29.95 -16.34
N ALA A 216 25.45 29.12 -17.21
CA ALA A 216 26.71 29.37 -17.91
C ALA A 216 26.70 30.71 -18.64
N LYS A 217 27.77 31.49 -18.50
CA LYS A 217 28.03 32.71 -19.27
C LYS A 217 29.15 32.51 -20.28
N ASP A 218 30.11 31.66 -19.93
CA ASP A 218 31.30 31.39 -20.72
C ASP A 218 31.44 29.89 -21.02
N ARG A 219 32.25 29.55 -22.03
CA ARG A 219 32.56 28.15 -22.37
C ARG A 219 33.21 27.38 -21.20
N GLN A 220 33.90 28.10 -20.31
CA GLN A 220 34.57 27.50 -19.15
C GLN A 220 33.58 26.92 -18.14
N ASP A 221 32.40 27.52 -17.97
CA ASP A 221 31.36 27.01 -17.08
C ASP A 221 30.85 25.64 -17.56
N LEU A 222 30.67 25.48 -18.87
CA LEU A 222 30.27 24.21 -19.48
C LEU A 222 31.37 23.14 -19.34
N LEU A 223 32.64 23.51 -19.50
CA LEU A 223 33.77 22.58 -19.31
C LEU A 223 33.90 22.15 -17.84
N ALA A 224 33.72 23.08 -16.89
CA ALA A 224 33.70 22.78 -15.46
C ALA A 224 32.54 21.83 -15.10
N GLY A 225 31.35 22.00 -15.69
CA GLY A 225 30.24 21.07 -15.51
C GLY A 225 30.48 19.67 -16.09
N ILE A 226 31.26 19.55 -17.18
CA ILE A 226 31.68 18.23 -17.69
C ILE A 226 32.68 17.57 -16.74
N ASP A 227 33.59 18.34 -16.14
CA ASP A 227 34.55 17.83 -15.17
C ASP A 227 33.87 17.40 -13.85
N GLU A 228 32.93 18.19 -13.33
CA GLU A 228 32.09 17.81 -12.17
C GLU A 228 31.28 16.54 -12.45
N PHE A 229 30.75 16.37 -13.68
CA PHE A 229 30.10 15.13 -14.08
C PHE A 229 31.09 13.95 -14.14
N LEU A 230 32.28 14.14 -14.71
CA LEU A 230 33.31 13.09 -14.82
C LEU A 230 33.78 12.58 -13.45
N ASP A 231 33.85 13.45 -12.44
CA ASP A 231 34.16 13.07 -11.05
C ASP A 231 33.09 12.17 -10.41
N GLU A 232 31.82 12.24 -10.86
CA GLU A 232 30.73 11.33 -10.42
C GLU A 232 30.59 10.05 -11.29
N VAL A 233 31.27 9.94 -12.45
CA VAL A 233 31.10 8.80 -13.36
C VAL A 233 31.70 7.51 -12.80
N ILE A 234 30.87 6.47 -12.71
CA ILE A 234 31.30 5.11 -12.36
C ILE A 234 31.73 4.37 -13.63
N VAL A 235 33.03 4.07 -13.73
CA VAL A 235 33.60 3.31 -14.85
C VAL A 235 33.42 1.81 -14.63
N LEU A 236 32.88 1.11 -15.64
CA LEU A 236 32.84 -0.35 -15.69
C LEU A 236 34.08 -0.90 -16.42
N PRO A 237 34.71 -1.99 -15.95
CA PRO A 237 35.92 -2.52 -16.58
C PRO A 237 35.61 -3.14 -17.96
N PRO A 238 36.39 -2.83 -19.00
CA PRO A 238 36.22 -3.43 -20.32
C PRO A 238 36.66 -4.90 -20.30
N GLY A 239 35.76 -5.82 -20.65
CA GLY A 239 36.04 -7.25 -20.80
C GLY A 239 35.08 -8.17 -20.03
N GLU A 240 34.62 -7.76 -18.85
CA GLU A 240 33.62 -8.50 -18.05
C GLU A 240 32.17 -8.07 -18.35
N TRP A 241 31.99 -6.95 -19.06
CA TRP A 241 30.69 -6.36 -19.34
C TRP A 241 30.51 -6.06 -20.83
N ASP A 242 29.41 -6.55 -21.42
CA ASP A 242 29.02 -6.20 -22.79
C ASP A 242 28.24 -4.87 -22.80
N PRO A 243 28.71 -3.83 -23.53
CA PRO A 243 28.06 -2.52 -23.59
C PRO A 243 26.64 -2.51 -24.19
N ASP A 244 26.25 -3.56 -24.93
CA ASP A 244 24.87 -3.71 -25.46
C ASP A 244 23.88 -4.27 -24.41
N ILE A 245 24.36 -4.78 -23.26
CA ILE A 245 23.50 -5.23 -22.16
C ILE A 245 22.79 -4.03 -21.50
N ARG A 246 21.45 -4.05 -21.54
CA ARG A 246 20.59 -3.00 -20.98
C ARG A 246 20.43 -3.18 -19.47
N ILE A 247 21.09 -2.33 -18.68
CA ILE A 247 20.91 -2.26 -17.22
C ILE A 247 19.52 -1.68 -16.91
N GLU A 248 18.67 -2.43 -16.20
CA GLU A 248 17.38 -1.90 -15.71
C GLU A 248 17.62 -0.80 -14.64
N PRO A 249 16.87 0.31 -14.66
CA PRO A 249 17.09 1.43 -13.74
C PRO A 249 16.84 1.04 -12.27
N PRO A 250 17.58 1.64 -11.31
CA PRO A 250 17.44 1.31 -9.89
C PRO A 250 16.04 1.67 -9.36
N LYS A 251 15.51 0.82 -8.46
CA LYS A 251 14.15 0.97 -7.87
C LYS A 251 13.95 2.28 -7.11
N SER A 252 15.04 2.89 -6.62
CA SER A 252 15.07 4.21 -6.00
C SER A 252 16.36 4.92 -6.38
N LEU A 253 16.25 6.10 -6.99
CA LEU A 253 17.38 7.00 -7.18
C LEU A 253 17.83 7.56 -5.81
N PRO A 254 19.14 7.63 -5.52
CA PRO A 254 19.64 8.42 -4.40
C PRO A 254 19.27 9.90 -4.61
N SER A 255 18.99 10.63 -3.53
CA SER A 255 18.60 12.04 -3.58
C SER A 255 19.79 12.93 -3.93
N SER A 256 19.60 13.81 -4.91
CA SER A 256 20.56 14.86 -5.32
C SER A 256 20.90 15.88 -4.22
N ASP A 257 20.26 15.85 -3.05
CA ASP A 257 20.51 16.77 -1.92
C ASP A 257 21.94 16.72 -1.32
N LYS A 258 22.80 15.79 -1.77
CA LYS A 258 24.24 15.81 -1.48
C LYS A 258 25.08 16.59 -2.50
N ARG A 259 24.51 16.96 -3.65
CA ARG A 259 25.18 17.53 -4.84
C ARG A 259 25.22 19.06 -4.85
N SER A 260 24.60 19.75 -3.89
CA SER A 260 24.50 21.21 -3.87
C SER A 260 25.18 21.83 -2.65
N VAL A 261 26.50 21.64 -2.53
CA VAL A 261 27.34 22.34 -1.54
C VAL A 261 28.43 23.17 -2.23
N PRO A 262 28.14 24.41 -2.67
CA PRO A 262 29.19 25.33 -3.09
C PRO A 262 30.11 25.65 -1.90
N VAL A 263 31.41 25.43 -2.09
CA VAL A 263 32.48 25.46 -1.06
C VAL A 263 32.77 26.89 -0.50
N HIS A 264 31.88 27.85 -0.70
CA HIS A 264 32.04 29.25 -0.28
C HIS A 264 30.87 29.86 0.51
N ILE A 265 29.91 29.05 0.99
CA ILE A 265 28.87 29.51 1.94
C ILE A 265 28.78 28.57 3.15
N ILE A 266 29.84 28.53 3.97
CA ILE A 266 29.83 27.84 5.29
C ILE A 266 29.38 28.79 6.42
N ILE A 267 29.19 30.08 6.14
CA ILE A 267 28.64 31.07 7.09
C ILE A 267 27.41 31.74 6.45
N GLN A 268 26.28 31.72 7.17
CA GLN A 268 24.95 32.25 6.78
C GLN A 268 24.01 31.36 5.93
N ILE A 269 24.00 30.03 6.14
CA ILE A 269 22.72 29.31 6.02
C ILE A 269 21.88 29.64 7.26
N ARG A 270 20.90 30.54 7.10
CA ARG A 270 19.78 30.64 8.06
C ARG A 270 19.12 29.26 8.13
N PRO A 271 18.85 28.70 9.32
CA PRO A 271 18.08 27.47 9.39
C PRO A 271 16.69 27.73 8.79
N CYS A 272 16.38 27.08 7.67
CA CYS A 272 14.99 26.89 7.28
C CYS A 272 14.27 26.26 8.49
N PRO A 273 13.08 26.76 8.86
CA PRO A 273 12.42 26.34 10.09
C PRO A 273 12.25 24.82 10.06
N HIS A 274 12.83 24.15 11.04
CA HIS A 274 12.56 22.75 11.28
C HIS A 274 11.04 22.60 11.48
N VAL A 275 10.35 22.08 10.46
CA VAL A 275 9.12 21.32 10.65
C VAL A 275 9.50 19.86 11.01
N ALA A 276 10.55 19.70 11.83
CA ALA A 276 10.43 18.78 12.92
C ALA A 276 9.24 19.31 13.73
N GLY A 277 8.10 18.61 13.70
CA GLY A 277 6.97 19.01 14.52
C GLY A 277 7.46 19.13 15.95
N ASP A 278 7.34 20.34 16.52
CA ASP A 278 7.65 20.60 17.91
C ASP A 278 6.80 19.67 18.78
N LEU A 279 7.39 18.53 19.14
CA LEU A 279 7.17 17.90 20.43
C LEU A 279 7.84 18.85 21.41
N PRO A 280 7.08 19.71 22.12
CA PRO A 280 7.69 20.67 23.01
C PRO A 280 8.42 19.88 24.10
N LYS A 281 9.75 19.99 24.11
CA LYS A 281 10.55 19.50 25.23
C LYS A 281 10.04 20.19 26.50
N ARG A 282 9.30 19.43 27.30
CA ARG A 282 9.16 19.63 28.75
C ARG A 282 8.65 21.01 29.14
N ARG A 283 7.41 21.36 28.77
CA ARG A 283 6.58 22.23 29.62
C ARG A 283 5.65 21.36 30.45
N TYR A 284 5.84 21.43 31.77
CA TYR A 284 4.97 20.82 32.76
C TYR A 284 3.57 21.46 32.69
N PHE A 285 2.55 20.63 32.83
CA PHE A 285 1.44 20.78 33.79
C PHE A 285 1.05 22.23 34.19
N SER A 286 -0.13 22.70 33.75
CA SER A 286 -0.90 23.69 34.55
C SER A 286 -2.38 23.84 34.18
N THR A 287 -2.83 23.47 32.98
CA THR A 287 -4.25 23.60 32.56
C THR A 287 -4.97 22.27 32.39
N PHE A 288 -6.07 22.11 33.12
CA PHE A 288 -7.05 21.04 32.95
C PHE A 288 -7.52 20.96 31.49
N CYS A 289 -7.50 19.76 30.89
CA CYS A 289 -7.81 19.51 29.48
C CYS A 289 -6.91 20.21 28.44
N GLY A 290 -5.66 20.57 28.81
CA GLY A 290 -4.71 21.23 27.91
C GLY A 290 -4.43 20.46 26.61
N GLY A 291 -4.17 19.14 26.68
CA GLY A 291 -3.92 18.30 25.51
C GLY A 291 -5.10 18.22 24.54
N LEU A 292 -6.32 18.11 25.08
CA LEU A 292 -7.56 18.05 24.28
C LEU A 292 -7.79 19.34 23.48
N ILE A 293 -7.61 20.50 24.10
CA ILE A 293 -7.79 21.81 23.44
C ILE A 293 -6.78 22.00 22.30
N LEU A 294 -5.53 21.54 22.48
CA LEU A 294 -4.50 21.59 21.44
C LEU A 294 -4.81 20.67 20.26
N ASP A 295 -5.29 19.45 20.51
CA ASP A 295 -5.68 18.51 19.45
C ASP A 295 -6.89 19.02 18.65
N VAL A 296 -7.91 19.60 19.31
CA VAL A 296 -9.04 20.27 18.64
C VAL A 296 -8.57 21.45 17.78
N LYS A 297 -7.75 22.36 18.34
CA LYS A 297 -7.23 23.53 17.62
C LYS A 297 -6.40 23.14 16.38
N ARG A 298 -5.68 22.01 16.43
CA ARG A 298 -4.91 21.46 15.30
C ARG A 298 -5.80 20.90 14.19
N LYS A 299 -6.90 20.23 14.53
CA LYS A 299 -7.76 19.51 13.57
C LYS A 299 -8.86 20.38 12.95
N LEU A 300 -9.39 21.36 13.68
CA LEU A 300 -10.49 22.23 13.24
C LEU A 300 -10.33 22.83 11.82
N PRO A 301 -9.19 23.41 11.40
CA PRO A 301 -9.07 24.01 10.06
C PRO A 301 -9.13 23.00 8.91
N PHE A 302 -8.83 21.72 9.16
CA PHE A 302 -8.86 20.67 8.14
C PHE A 302 -10.25 20.03 7.97
N PHE A 303 -11.20 20.30 8.87
CA PHE A 303 -12.52 19.66 8.90
C PHE A 303 -13.29 19.82 7.58
N ALA A 304 -13.28 21.01 6.97
CA ALA A 304 -13.92 21.23 5.68
C ALA A 304 -13.20 20.49 4.53
N SER A 305 -11.86 20.47 4.52
CA SER A 305 -11.07 19.80 3.48
C SER A 305 -11.29 18.28 3.46
N ASP A 306 -11.55 17.65 4.62
CA ASP A 306 -11.83 16.22 4.75
C ASP A 306 -13.09 15.76 4.00
N PHE A 307 -14.01 16.68 3.66
CA PHE A 307 -15.18 16.39 2.82
C PHE A 307 -14.88 16.57 1.33
N TYR A 308 -14.20 17.65 0.93
CA TYR A 308 -13.83 17.88 -0.47
C TYR A 308 -12.83 16.85 -1.01
N ASP A 309 -11.87 16.40 -0.20
CA ASP A 309 -10.87 15.39 -0.58
C ASP A 309 -11.48 14.01 -0.94
N SER A 310 -12.75 13.78 -0.55
CA SER A 310 -13.43 12.49 -0.66
C SER A 310 -14.07 12.18 -2.02
N LEU A 311 -14.24 13.18 -2.89
CA LEU A 311 -14.95 13.07 -4.17
C LEU A 311 -14.10 12.42 -5.27
N HIS A 312 -13.64 11.19 -5.05
CA HIS A 312 -12.78 10.45 -5.96
C HIS A 312 -13.12 8.96 -5.96
N ILE A 313 -13.11 8.31 -7.12
CA ILE A 313 -13.61 6.92 -7.30
C ILE A 313 -13.00 5.87 -6.36
N GLN A 314 -11.78 6.09 -5.86
CA GLN A 314 -11.11 5.26 -4.86
C GLN A 314 -11.79 5.28 -3.47
N SER A 315 -12.51 6.35 -3.09
CA SER A 315 -13.26 6.39 -1.83
C SER A 315 -14.48 5.45 -1.86
N LEU A 316 -15.14 5.31 -3.02
CA LEU A 316 -16.27 4.39 -3.20
C LEU A 316 -15.84 2.92 -3.04
N SER A 317 -14.72 2.52 -3.64
CA SER A 317 -14.18 1.17 -3.46
C SER A 317 -13.74 0.91 -2.02
N ALA A 318 -13.19 1.91 -1.33
CA ALA A 318 -12.84 1.82 0.08
C ALA A 318 -14.09 1.66 0.97
N ILE A 319 -15.15 2.43 0.73
CA ILE A 319 -16.44 2.33 1.46
C ILE A 319 -16.98 0.90 1.37
N LEU A 320 -17.11 0.36 0.15
CA LEU A 320 -17.72 -0.95 -0.06
C LEU A 320 -16.86 -2.09 0.52
N PHE A 321 -15.53 -2.00 0.40
CA PHE A 321 -14.62 -3.01 0.97
C PHE A 321 -14.70 -3.01 2.51
N ILE A 322 -14.58 -1.84 3.12
CA ILE A 322 -14.57 -1.71 4.58
C ILE A 322 -15.95 -2.01 5.18
N TYR A 323 -17.04 -1.64 4.50
CA TYR A 323 -18.41 -2.03 4.87
C TYR A 323 -18.58 -3.55 5.01
N LEU A 324 -18.10 -4.35 4.04
CA LEU A 324 -18.16 -5.80 4.18
C LEU A 324 -17.31 -6.30 5.35
N GLY A 325 -16.16 -5.66 5.62
CA GLY A 325 -15.34 -5.92 6.80
C GLY A 325 -16.07 -5.64 8.12
N THR A 326 -16.72 -4.48 8.27
CA THR A 326 -17.44 -4.09 9.49
C THR A 326 -18.69 -4.93 9.72
N VAL A 327 -19.48 -5.20 8.68
CA VAL A 327 -20.66 -6.09 8.75
C VAL A 327 -20.25 -7.50 9.19
N THR A 328 -19.22 -8.08 8.57
CA THR A 328 -18.71 -9.41 8.93
C THR A 328 -18.24 -9.47 10.38
N ASN A 329 -17.56 -8.41 10.84
CA ASN A 329 -17.08 -8.33 12.21
C ASN A 329 -18.24 -8.18 13.21
N ALA A 330 -19.24 -7.34 12.90
CA ALA A 330 -20.44 -7.14 13.73
C ALA A 330 -21.26 -8.43 13.89
N ILE A 331 -21.48 -9.20 12.81
CA ILE A 331 -22.23 -10.46 12.90
C ILE A 331 -21.46 -11.51 13.70
N THR A 332 -20.16 -11.68 13.43
CA THR A 332 -19.39 -12.74 14.11
C THR A 332 -19.11 -12.47 15.58
N PHE A 333 -18.85 -11.22 15.97
CA PHE A 333 -18.78 -10.87 17.39
C PHE A 333 -20.16 -10.83 18.06
N GLY A 334 -21.22 -10.39 17.36
CA GLY A 334 -22.58 -10.38 17.88
C GLY A 334 -23.17 -11.77 18.10
N GLY A 335 -22.86 -12.74 17.23
CA GLY A 335 -23.25 -14.14 17.41
C GLY A 335 -22.50 -14.78 18.59
N LEU A 336 -21.18 -14.58 18.68
CA LEU A 336 -20.39 -15.05 19.82
C LEU A 336 -20.82 -14.41 21.16
N LEU A 337 -21.34 -13.18 21.13
CA LEU A 337 -21.88 -12.50 22.29
C LEU A 337 -23.27 -13.05 22.69
N GLY A 338 -24.11 -13.37 21.70
CA GLY A 338 -25.39 -14.07 21.92
C GLY A 338 -25.18 -15.43 22.59
N ASP A 339 -24.29 -16.26 22.03
CA ASP A 339 -23.86 -17.54 22.60
C ASP A 339 -23.33 -17.40 24.04
N ALA A 340 -22.59 -16.32 24.33
CA ALA A 340 -21.94 -16.09 25.61
C ALA A 340 -22.84 -15.45 26.69
N THR A 341 -23.97 -14.86 26.31
CA THR A 341 -24.88 -14.12 27.20
C THR A 341 -26.31 -14.68 27.21
N GLU A 342 -26.49 -15.92 26.74
CA GLU A 342 -27.80 -16.60 26.65
C GLU A 342 -28.85 -15.72 25.94
N ASN A 343 -28.44 -15.09 24.83
CA ASN A 343 -29.24 -14.16 24.01
C ASN A 343 -29.72 -12.86 24.71
N MET A 344 -29.13 -12.47 25.85
CA MET A 344 -29.37 -11.15 26.47
C MET A 344 -28.81 -9.97 25.65
N GLN A 345 -27.83 -10.24 24.78
CA GLN A 345 -27.26 -9.27 23.83
C GLN A 345 -26.70 -10.02 22.61
N GLY A 346 -27.13 -9.67 21.40
CA GLY A 346 -26.87 -10.46 20.21
C GLY A 346 -26.39 -9.65 18.99
N VAL A 347 -26.77 -10.15 17.81
CA VAL A 347 -26.34 -9.62 16.52
C VAL A 347 -26.94 -8.24 16.24
N LEU A 348 -28.21 -7.99 16.59
CA LEU A 348 -28.87 -6.72 16.25
C LEU A 348 -28.32 -5.54 17.08
N GLU A 349 -28.08 -5.74 18.38
CA GLU A 349 -27.43 -4.76 19.25
C GLU A 349 -25.98 -4.49 18.78
N SER A 350 -25.33 -5.50 18.20
CA SER A 350 -24.00 -5.38 17.60
C SER A 350 -24.00 -4.56 16.31
N PHE A 351 -25.03 -4.68 15.47
CA PHE A 351 -25.21 -3.80 14.31
C PHE A 351 -25.51 -2.36 14.71
N LEU A 352 -26.51 -2.15 15.57
CA LEU A 352 -26.96 -0.81 15.95
C LEU A 352 -25.85 -0.04 16.69
N GLY A 353 -25.15 -0.71 17.61
CA GLY A 353 -24.02 -0.13 18.31
C GLY A 353 -22.87 0.24 17.38
N THR A 354 -22.46 -0.68 16.49
CA THR A 354 -21.39 -0.40 15.51
C THR A 354 -21.73 0.81 14.64
N ALA A 355 -22.97 0.88 14.14
CA ALA A 355 -23.44 1.98 13.30
C ALA A 355 -23.46 3.32 14.05
N LEU A 356 -24.02 3.36 15.26
CA LEU A 356 -24.12 4.57 16.08
C LEU A 356 -22.74 5.08 16.52
N THR A 357 -21.93 4.22 17.15
CA THR A 357 -20.62 4.66 17.67
C THR A 357 -19.67 5.05 16.56
N GLY A 358 -19.64 4.25 15.48
CA GLY A 358 -18.74 4.49 14.37
C GLY A 358 -19.07 5.77 13.60
N ALA A 359 -20.35 6.06 13.35
CA ALA A 359 -20.76 7.27 12.64
C ALA A 359 -20.40 8.54 13.42
N VAL A 360 -20.68 8.57 14.73
CA VAL A 360 -20.33 9.70 15.61
C VAL A 360 -18.81 9.85 15.74
N PHE A 361 -18.09 8.74 15.92
CA PHE A 361 -16.63 8.75 16.01
C PHE A 361 -15.97 9.25 14.72
N CYS A 362 -16.26 8.68 13.56
CA CYS A 362 -15.64 9.13 12.30
C CYS A 362 -16.00 10.59 11.93
N LEU A 363 -17.11 11.13 12.43
CA LEU A 363 -17.44 12.54 12.28
C LEU A 363 -16.55 13.43 13.17
N LEU A 364 -16.42 13.13 14.47
CA LEU A 364 -15.86 14.05 15.47
C LEU A 364 -14.43 13.71 15.97
N ALA A 365 -13.90 12.53 15.63
CA ALA A 365 -12.57 12.08 16.04
C ALA A 365 -11.43 12.95 15.48
N GLY A 366 -10.30 12.91 16.17
CA GLY A 366 -9.03 13.42 15.66
C GLY A 366 -8.56 12.61 14.46
N GLN A 367 -8.60 11.28 14.54
CA GLN A 367 -8.17 10.39 13.46
C GLN A 367 -9.32 9.56 12.85
N PRO A 368 -10.06 10.11 11.85
CA PRO A 368 -11.25 9.48 11.29
C PRO A 368 -10.97 8.24 10.41
N LEU A 369 -9.69 7.94 10.13
CA LEU A 369 -9.28 6.71 9.47
C LEU A 369 -9.41 5.47 10.38
N THR A 370 -9.45 5.68 11.70
CA THR A 370 -9.63 4.64 12.71
C THR A 370 -11.11 4.22 12.77
N ILE A 371 -11.35 2.91 12.80
CA ILE A 371 -12.69 2.31 12.74
C ILE A 371 -12.98 1.61 14.06
N LEU A 372 -14.09 1.98 14.72
CA LEU A 372 -14.55 1.30 15.93
C LEU A 372 -15.27 -0.01 15.59
N SER A 373 -15.00 -1.07 16.36
CA SER A 373 -15.79 -2.31 16.36
C SER A 373 -15.67 -3.06 17.69
N SER A 374 -16.43 -4.14 17.87
CA SER A 374 -16.21 -5.05 18.99
C SER A 374 -14.86 -5.76 18.84
N THR A 375 -14.16 -6.00 19.96
CA THR A 375 -12.84 -6.66 19.99
C THR A 375 -12.87 -7.89 20.90
N GLY A 376 -11.96 -8.84 20.64
CA GLY A 376 -11.84 -10.09 21.40
C GLY A 376 -11.67 -9.91 22.92
N PRO A 377 -10.81 -8.99 23.41
CA PRO A 377 -10.67 -8.73 24.85
C PRO A 377 -11.96 -8.27 25.52
N VAL A 378 -12.73 -7.38 24.86
CA VAL A 378 -14.03 -6.93 25.35
C VAL A 378 -15.00 -8.12 25.43
N LEU A 379 -15.14 -8.93 24.37
CA LEU A 379 -16.00 -10.13 24.39
C LEU A 379 -15.66 -11.10 25.55
N VAL A 380 -14.36 -11.30 25.84
CA VAL A 380 -13.95 -12.19 26.95
C VAL A 380 -14.33 -11.60 28.31
N PHE A 381 -14.16 -10.27 28.49
CA PHE A 381 -14.61 -9.58 29.70
C PHE A 381 -16.14 -9.69 29.87
N GLU A 382 -16.91 -9.49 28.80
CA GLU A 382 -18.38 -9.59 28.80
C GLU A 382 -18.88 -10.97 29.21
N ARG A 383 -18.25 -12.04 28.71
CA ARG A 383 -18.58 -13.41 29.10
C ARG A 383 -18.29 -13.68 30.58
N LEU A 384 -17.18 -13.18 31.10
CA LEU A 384 -16.84 -13.32 32.52
C LEU A 384 -17.77 -12.49 33.41
N LEU A 385 -18.16 -11.30 32.95
CA LEU A 385 -19.14 -10.45 33.60
C LEU A 385 -20.51 -11.13 33.68
N PHE A 386 -20.97 -11.75 32.58
CA PHE A 386 -22.22 -12.50 32.54
C PHE A 386 -22.20 -13.70 33.49
N ASN A 387 -21.15 -14.54 33.44
CA ASN A 387 -20.98 -15.66 34.37
C ASN A 387 -20.98 -15.19 35.83
N PHE A 388 -20.19 -14.17 36.17
CA PHE A 388 -20.14 -13.62 37.52
C PHE A 388 -21.49 -13.05 37.98
N SER A 389 -22.25 -12.43 37.07
CA SER A 389 -23.61 -11.97 37.35
C SER A 389 -24.55 -13.14 37.64
N LYS A 390 -24.45 -14.22 36.88
CA LYS A 390 -25.25 -15.44 37.02
C LYS A 390 -24.93 -16.18 38.33
N ASP A 391 -23.65 -16.34 38.66
CA ASP A 391 -23.18 -17.00 39.88
C ASP A 391 -23.60 -16.26 41.16
N ASN A 392 -23.67 -14.92 41.11
CA ASN A 392 -24.09 -14.07 42.24
C ASN A 392 -25.56 -13.62 42.18
N SER A 393 -26.34 -14.08 41.19
CA SER A 393 -27.75 -13.68 40.95
C SER A 393 -28.00 -12.17 40.79
N PHE A 394 -27.04 -11.43 40.23
CA PHE A 394 -27.20 -10.01 39.89
C PHE A 394 -27.83 -9.81 38.52
N ASP A 395 -28.61 -8.74 38.36
CA ASP A 395 -29.17 -8.32 37.06
C ASP A 395 -28.04 -7.77 36.16
N TYR A 396 -27.65 -8.57 35.17
CA TYR A 396 -26.48 -8.34 34.29
C TYR A 396 -26.48 -6.96 33.60
N LEU A 397 -27.63 -6.51 33.10
CA LEU A 397 -27.74 -5.26 32.33
C LEU A 397 -27.52 -4.02 33.21
N GLU A 398 -28.04 -4.03 34.44
CA GLU A 398 -27.82 -2.96 35.42
C GLU A 398 -26.36 -2.94 35.87
N PHE A 399 -25.78 -4.11 36.19
CA PHE A 399 -24.38 -4.21 36.60
C PHE A 399 -23.42 -3.75 35.50
N ARG A 400 -23.69 -4.14 34.25
CA ARG A 400 -23.04 -3.63 33.04
C ARG A 400 -23.13 -2.11 32.93
N LEU A 401 -24.31 -1.52 33.12
CA LEU A 401 -24.51 -0.08 33.03
C LEU A 401 -23.60 0.68 34.01
N TRP A 402 -23.52 0.25 35.27
CA TRP A 402 -22.67 0.90 36.28
C TRP A 402 -21.16 0.74 35.99
N ILE A 403 -20.72 -0.43 35.50
CA ILE A 403 -19.35 -0.62 35.03
C ILE A 403 -19.03 0.33 33.86
N GLY A 404 -19.99 0.51 32.95
CA GLY A 404 -19.89 1.44 31.83
C GLY A 404 -19.78 2.91 32.25
N LEU A 405 -20.60 3.34 33.22
CA LEU A 405 -20.54 4.71 33.75
C LEU A 405 -19.21 5.00 34.46
N TRP A 406 -18.76 4.10 35.34
CA TRP A 406 -17.46 4.25 36.01
C TRP A 406 -16.29 4.24 35.03
N SER A 407 -16.30 3.34 34.04
CA SER A 407 -15.19 3.26 33.07
C SER A 407 -15.14 4.45 32.12
N GLY A 408 -16.30 4.96 31.68
CA GLY A 408 -16.42 6.22 30.94
C GLY A 408 -15.92 7.42 31.74
N PHE A 409 -16.29 7.53 33.02
CA PHE A 409 -15.79 8.56 33.93
C PHE A 409 -14.27 8.49 34.11
N LEU A 410 -13.71 7.31 34.37
CA LEU A 410 -12.26 7.11 34.50
C LEU A 410 -11.52 7.45 33.19
N CYS A 411 -12.09 7.12 32.02
CA CYS A 411 -11.53 7.55 30.73
C CYS A 411 -11.52 9.09 30.57
N LEU A 412 -12.57 9.79 31.01
CA LEU A 412 -12.58 11.26 31.01
C LEU A 412 -11.52 11.85 31.97
N VAL A 413 -11.29 11.22 33.12
CA VAL A 413 -10.19 11.60 34.04
C VAL A 413 -8.82 11.39 33.39
N LEU A 414 -8.61 10.30 32.64
CA LEU A 414 -7.38 10.07 31.87
C LEU A 414 -7.15 11.12 30.77
N VAL A 415 -8.21 11.56 30.09
CA VAL A 415 -8.13 12.67 29.12
C VAL A 415 -7.79 13.99 29.83
N ALA A 416 -8.45 14.30 30.96
CA ALA A 416 -8.24 15.55 31.69
C ALA A 416 -6.86 15.66 32.36
N THR A 417 -6.22 14.52 32.66
CA THR A 417 -4.87 14.43 33.24
C THR A 417 -3.76 14.29 32.19
N ASP A 418 -4.07 14.48 30.90
CA ASP A 418 -3.15 14.33 29.76
C ASP A 418 -2.38 12.99 29.76
N ALA A 419 -3.05 11.90 30.15
CA ALA A 419 -2.47 10.56 30.27
C ALA A 419 -1.93 9.99 28.95
N SER A 420 -2.30 10.58 27.79
CA SER A 420 -1.72 10.24 26.49
C SER A 420 -0.22 10.51 26.38
N PHE A 421 0.42 11.16 27.37
CA PHE A 421 1.89 11.14 27.47
C PHE A 421 2.46 9.71 27.51
N LEU A 422 1.71 8.74 28.08
CA LEU A 422 2.13 7.32 28.11
C LEU A 422 2.36 6.73 26.72
N VAL A 423 1.77 7.32 25.67
CA VAL A 423 1.96 6.90 24.28
C VAL A 423 3.44 6.91 23.87
N GLN A 424 4.25 7.81 24.44
CA GLN A 424 5.69 7.90 24.16
C GLN A 424 6.50 6.68 24.66
N TYR A 425 5.92 5.82 25.51
CA TYR A 425 6.56 4.59 25.94
C TYR A 425 6.34 3.43 24.97
N PHE A 426 5.34 3.50 24.08
CA PHE A 426 5.26 2.56 22.96
C PHE A 426 6.44 2.83 22.03
N THR A 427 7.13 1.76 21.68
CA THR A 427 8.21 1.78 20.71
C THR A 427 7.84 0.90 19.54
N ARG A 428 8.48 1.13 18.40
CA ARG A 428 8.40 0.28 17.21
C ARG A 428 8.46 -1.23 17.50
N PHE A 429 9.28 -1.65 18.48
CA PHE A 429 9.38 -3.04 18.92
C PHE A 429 8.05 -3.59 19.48
N THR A 430 7.43 -2.84 20.39
CA THR A 430 6.14 -3.22 21.00
C THR A 430 4.99 -3.12 20.00
N GLU A 431 5.00 -2.12 19.12
CA GLU A 431 3.98 -1.94 18.08
C GLU A 431 4.01 -3.06 17.03
N GLU A 432 5.18 -3.40 16.50
CA GLU A 432 5.33 -4.49 15.52
C GLU A 432 5.00 -5.86 16.14
N GLY A 433 5.39 -6.09 17.40
CA GLY A 433 5.04 -7.30 18.13
C GLY A 433 3.53 -7.44 18.37
N PHE A 434 2.87 -6.36 18.78
CA PHE A 434 1.41 -6.34 19.02
C PHE A 434 0.61 -6.48 17.72
N SER A 435 1.03 -5.79 16.65
CA SER A 435 0.41 -5.94 15.32
C SER A 435 0.49 -7.40 14.84
N ALA A 436 1.69 -8.00 14.89
CA ALA A 436 1.88 -9.41 14.52
C ALA A 436 1.06 -10.37 15.40
N LEU A 437 0.99 -10.13 16.72
CA LEU A 437 0.16 -10.92 17.64
C LEU A 437 -1.31 -10.92 17.23
N ILE A 438 -1.88 -9.75 16.92
CA ILE A 438 -3.27 -9.65 16.48
C ILE A 438 -3.47 -10.37 15.15
N SER A 439 -2.58 -10.19 14.18
CA SER A 439 -2.65 -10.90 12.89
C SER A 439 -2.65 -12.43 13.08
N PHE A 440 -1.79 -12.96 13.95
CA PHE A 440 -1.78 -14.40 14.27
C PHE A 440 -3.05 -14.84 15.02
N ILE A 441 -3.62 -14.01 15.90
CA ILE A 441 -4.90 -14.30 16.57
C ILE A 441 -6.03 -14.43 15.52
N PHE A 442 -6.11 -13.53 14.54
CA PHE A 442 -7.11 -13.58 13.47
C PHE A 442 -6.95 -14.81 12.57
N ILE A 443 -5.72 -15.14 12.17
CA ILE A 443 -5.42 -16.35 11.38
C ILE A 443 -5.86 -17.60 12.15
N TYR A 444 -5.48 -17.72 13.43
CA TYR A 444 -5.85 -18.85 14.28
C TYR A 444 -7.37 -18.96 14.49
N ASP A 445 -8.06 -17.85 14.73
CA ASP A 445 -9.51 -17.87 14.96
C ASP A 445 -10.31 -18.27 13.71
N ALA A 446 -9.85 -17.87 12.51
CA ALA A 446 -10.42 -18.33 11.24
C ALA A 446 -10.33 -19.86 11.10
N PHE A 447 -9.15 -20.44 11.34
CA PHE A 447 -8.98 -21.91 11.34
C PHE A 447 -9.77 -22.59 12.47
N LYS A 448 -9.79 -22.03 13.68
CA LYS A 448 -10.56 -22.57 14.82
C LYS A 448 -12.06 -22.63 14.52
N LYS A 449 -12.62 -21.60 13.87
CA LYS A 449 -14.03 -21.57 13.45
C LYS A 449 -14.33 -22.62 12.38
N MET A 450 -13.45 -22.77 11.37
CA MET A 450 -13.55 -23.83 10.36
C MET A 450 -13.48 -25.24 10.98
N ILE A 451 -12.58 -25.46 11.93
CA ILE A 451 -12.43 -26.76 12.62
C ILE A 451 -13.65 -27.03 13.54
N LYS A 452 -14.19 -26.02 14.23
CA LYS A 452 -15.45 -26.15 15.01
C LYS A 452 -16.61 -26.56 14.10
N LEU A 453 -16.72 -25.97 12.91
CA LEU A 453 -17.73 -26.34 11.90
C LEU A 453 -17.50 -27.78 11.40
N ALA A 454 -16.24 -28.19 11.19
CA ALA A 454 -15.90 -29.55 10.77
C ALA A 454 -16.26 -30.61 11.81
N HIS A 455 -16.12 -30.31 13.11
CA HIS A 455 -16.57 -31.20 14.19
C HIS A 455 -18.10 -31.24 14.37
N HIS A 456 -18.81 -30.16 14.04
CA HIS A 456 -20.28 -30.14 14.09
C HIS A 456 -20.90 -31.02 12.98
N ASN A 457 -20.27 -31.07 11.81
CA ASN A 457 -20.77 -31.77 10.63
C ASN A 457 -19.75 -32.84 10.17
N PRO A 458 -19.53 -33.92 10.92
CA PRO A 458 -18.47 -34.89 10.64
C PRO A 458 -18.62 -35.56 9.27
N ILE A 459 -17.50 -35.81 8.59
CA ILE A 459 -17.45 -36.62 7.37
C ILE A 459 -17.54 -38.08 7.78
N ASN A 460 -18.44 -38.86 7.16
CA ASN A 460 -18.49 -40.32 7.34
C ASN A 460 -17.42 -41.00 6.46
N PRO A 461 -16.37 -41.63 7.03
CA PRO A 461 -15.35 -42.34 6.24
C PRO A 461 -15.80 -43.73 5.77
N GLY A 462 -16.90 -44.28 6.32
CA GLY A 462 -17.42 -45.62 6.03
C GLY A 462 -18.45 -45.67 4.89
N TYR A 463 -18.39 -44.74 3.93
CA TYR A 463 -19.37 -44.64 2.86
C TYR A 463 -19.18 -45.72 1.79
N ASN A 464 -20.13 -46.65 1.68
CA ASN A 464 -20.20 -47.63 0.60
C ASN A 464 -21.27 -47.25 -0.42
N LEU A 465 -20.87 -47.06 -1.69
CA LEU A 465 -21.77 -46.72 -2.80
C LEU A 465 -22.90 -47.77 -3.01
N ASN A 466 -22.70 -49.01 -2.57
CA ASN A 466 -23.67 -50.09 -2.67
C ASN A 466 -24.77 -50.05 -1.58
N LEU A 467 -24.62 -49.22 -0.54
CA LEU A 467 -25.54 -49.16 0.62
C LEU A 467 -26.34 -47.84 0.69
N VAL A 468 -26.37 -47.03 -0.38
CA VAL A 468 -27.01 -45.70 -0.42
C VAL A 468 -28.44 -45.67 0.14
N THR A 469 -29.23 -46.72 -0.06
CA THR A 469 -30.62 -46.82 0.43
C THR A 469 -30.77 -47.15 1.92
N GLN A 470 -29.68 -47.48 2.62
CA GLN A 470 -29.65 -47.81 4.05
C GLN A 470 -29.19 -46.64 4.94
N TYR A 471 -28.42 -45.69 4.39
CA TYR A 471 -27.94 -44.53 5.14
C TYR A 471 -29.02 -43.45 5.35
N ASP A 472 -30.07 -43.45 4.53
CA ASP A 472 -31.16 -42.47 4.50
C ASP A 472 -31.88 -42.32 5.86
N CYS A 473 -32.25 -41.09 6.22
CA CYS A 473 -32.87 -40.80 7.51
C CYS A 473 -34.39 -40.88 7.42
N ARG A 474 -34.99 -41.89 8.04
CA ARG A 474 -36.44 -42.12 8.00
C ARG A 474 -37.10 -41.77 9.31
N CYS A 475 -38.20 -41.05 9.21
CA CYS A 475 -39.14 -40.89 10.32
C CYS A 475 -39.99 -42.16 10.47
N VAL A 476 -40.03 -42.72 11.68
CA VAL A 476 -40.85 -43.89 12.04
C VAL A 476 -41.71 -43.50 13.23
N PRO A 477 -43.00 -43.90 13.30
CA PRO A 477 -43.82 -43.60 14.48
C PRO A 477 -43.18 -44.13 15.77
N GLY A 478 -43.05 -43.27 16.78
CA GLY A 478 -42.58 -43.68 18.10
C GLY A 478 -43.52 -44.70 18.73
N SER A 479 -43.00 -45.58 19.60
CA SER A 479 -43.81 -46.61 20.26
C SER A 479 -44.66 -46.03 21.40
N ALA A 480 -45.62 -45.18 21.06
CA ALA A 480 -46.58 -44.65 22.00
C ALA A 480 -47.47 -45.78 22.54
N THR A 481 -47.50 -45.95 23.86
CA THR A 481 -48.46 -46.84 24.51
C THR A 481 -49.90 -46.45 24.13
N ARG A 482 -50.81 -47.44 24.14
CA ARG A 482 -52.20 -47.45 23.62
C ARG A 482 -53.16 -46.30 24.03
N ARG A 483 -52.71 -45.28 24.76
CA ARG A 483 -53.48 -44.12 25.23
C ARG A 483 -53.35 -42.87 24.36
N ASP A 484 -52.24 -42.67 23.65
CA ASP A 484 -52.03 -41.44 22.84
C ASP A 484 -52.63 -41.52 21.43
N LEU A 485 -52.95 -42.74 20.95
CA LEU A 485 -53.66 -43.01 19.69
C LEU A 485 -55.08 -42.42 19.61
N LEU A 486 -55.60 -41.84 20.70
CA LEU A 486 -56.93 -41.21 20.77
C LEU A 486 -56.93 -39.68 20.57
N LYS A 487 -55.75 -39.05 20.37
CA LYS A 487 -55.65 -37.60 20.08
C LYS A 487 -55.41 -37.24 18.61
N VAL A 488 -55.07 -38.20 17.77
CA VAL A 488 -54.92 -37.98 16.32
C VAL A 488 -56.27 -38.16 15.65
N GLN A 489 -56.94 -37.05 15.31
CA GLN A 489 -58.10 -37.10 14.42
C GLN A 489 -57.66 -37.55 13.02
N PRO A 490 -58.29 -38.57 12.41
CA PRO A 490 -57.99 -38.97 11.04
C PRO A 490 -58.67 -38.00 10.06
N GLY A 491 -58.07 -36.82 9.88
CA GLY A 491 -58.57 -35.79 8.98
C GLY A 491 -57.46 -34.82 8.58
N GLN A 492 -57.21 -34.71 7.26
CA GLN A 492 -56.26 -33.78 6.64
C GLN A 492 -54.77 -33.99 6.98
N THR A 493 -54.22 -35.14 6.59
CA THR A 493 -53.27 -35.20 5.45
C THR A 493 -52.97 -36.66 5.11
N ASN A 494 -52.96 -36.99 3.80
CA ASN A 494 -52.46 -38.30 3.32
C ASN A 494 -50.92 -38.29 3.25
N ALA A 495 -50.27 -37.80 4.31
CA ALA A 495 -48.82 -37.79 4.45
C ALA A 495 -48.39 -39.09 5.13
N THR A 496 -47.67 -39.95 4.40
CA THR A 496 -46.98 -41.09 5.00
C THR A 496 -45.85 -40.58 5.90
N TRP A 497 -45.49 -41.28 6.97
CA TRP A 497 -44.37 -40.88 7.85
C TRP A 497 -43.05 -40.61 7.10
N ALA A 498 -42.84 -41.24 5.94
CA ALA A 498 -41.69 -41.03 5.06
C ALA A 498 -41.69 -39.68 4.28
N SER A 499 -42.78 -38.90 4.30
CA SER A 499 -42.87 -37.59 3.63
C SER A 499 -42.86 -36.39 4.59
N LEU A 500 -42.71 -36.62 5.90
CA LEU A 500 -42.52 -35.55 6.88
C LEU A 500 -41.04 -35.14 6.92
N SER A 501 -40.77 -33.85 7.12
CA SER A 501 -39.43 -33.35 7.39
C SER A 501 -38.88 -33.83 8.74
N LYS A 502 -37.57 -33.70 8.97
CA LYS A 502 -36.94 -34.09 10.26
C LYS A 502 -37.53 -33.34 11.46
N GLU A 503 -37.94 -32.08 11.28
CA GLU A 503 -38.52 -31.24 12.34
C GLU A 503 -39.98 -31.63 12.60
N GLU A 504 -40.82 -31.73 11.55
CA GLU A 504 -42.21 -32.19 11.66
C GLU A 504 -42.30 -33.62 12.21
N CYS A 505 -41.30 -34.48 11.96
CA CYS A 505 -41.22 -35.80 12.55
C CYS A 505 -41.13 -35.74 14.08
N LEU A 506 -40.24 -34.89 14.62
CA LEU A 506 -40.02 -34.76 16.05
C LEU A 506 -41.21 -34.09 16.75
N ASP A 507 -41.78 -33.05 16.15
CA ASP A 507 -42.97 -32.37 16.67
C ASP A 507 -44.20 -33.29 16.72
N ASN A 508 -44.33 -34.23 15.78
CA ASN A 508 -45.37 -35.26 15.77
C ASN A 508 -45.04 -36.53 16.59
N GLY A 509 -43.96 -36.52 17.39
CA GLY A 509 -43.59 -37.65 18.26
C GLY A 509 -43.02 -38.88 17.53
N GLY A 510 -42.52 -38.70 16.31
CA GLY A 510 -41.81 -39.71 15.54
C GLY A 510 -40.36 -39.91 16.03
N LEU A 511 -39.82 -41.11 15.79
CA LEU A 511 -38.43 -41.46 16.02
C LEU A 511 -37.66 -41.40 14.69
N LEU A 512 -36.53 -40.70 14.69
CA LEU A 512 -35.62 -40.65 13.55
C LEU A 512 -34.68 -41.87 13.54
N ILE A 513 -34.69 -42.65 12.46
CA ILE A 513 -33.88 -43.87 12.32
C ILE A 513 -33.05 -43.79 11.02
N GLY A 514 -31.73 -43.95 11.15
CA GLY A 514 -30.76 -43.95 10.04
C GLY A 514 -29.47 -43.22 10.40
N GLU A 515 -28.33 -43.61 9.83
CA GLU A 515 -27.03 -42.98 10.15
C GLU A 515 -26.97 -41.51 9.67
N ALA A 516 -27.57 -41.16 8.53
CA ALA A 516 -27.67 -39.78 8.05
C ALA A 516 -28.73 -38.92 8.80
N CYS A 517 -29.31 -39.43 9.89
CA CYS A 517 -30.08 -38.59 10.79
C CYS A 517 -29.17 -37.61 11.55
N GLY A 518 -27.99 -38.08 11.99
CA GLY A 518 -27.05 -37.33 12.84
C GLY A 518 -25.98 -36.49 12.13
N TYR A 519 -25.84 -36.61 10.81
CA TYR A 519 -24.93 -35.79 10.00
C TYR A 519 -25.54 -35.48 8.62
N VAL A 520 -25.19 -34.34 8.05
CA VAL A 520 -25.51 -33.99 6.66
C VAL A 520 -24.23 -34.16 5.82
N PRO A 521 -24.25 -34.93 4.72
CA PRO A 521 -23.06 -35.15 3.90
C PRO A 521 -22.55 -33.86 3.24
N ASP A 522 -21.27 -33.88 2.87
CA ASP A 522 -20.56 -32.91 2.02
C ASP A 522 -20.48 -31.43 2.46
N ILE A 523 -21.23 -30.98 3.47
CA ILE A 523 -21.19 -29.59 3.98
C ILE A 523 -19.75 -29.16 4.33
N THR A 524 -18.96 -30.04 4.94
CA THR A 524 -17.60 -29.71 5.37
C THR A 524 -16.61 -29.61 4.23
N LEU A 525 -16.68 -30.53 3.26
CA LEU A 525 -15.89 -30.47 2.03
C LEU A 525 -16.20 -29.19 1.26
N MET A 526 -17.48 -28.88 1.06
CA MET A 526 -17.93 -27.63 0.44
C MET A 526 -17.46 -26.40 1.23
N SER A 527 -17.55 -26.43 2.55
CA SER A 527 -17.08 -25.33 3.41
C SER A 527 -15.57 -25.09 3.27
N PHE A 528 -14.74 -26.14 3.18
CA PHE A 528 -13.31 -25.99 2.93
C PHE A 528 -13.00 -25.45 1.53
N ILE A 529 -13.76 -25.86 0.50
CA ILE A 529 -13.64 -25.31 -0.87
C ILE A 529 -13.95 -23.81 -0.88
N LEU A 530 -15.06 -23.39 -0.26
CA LEU A 530 -15.43 -21.98 -0.13
C LEU A 530 -14.38 -21.18 0.67
N PHE A 531 -13.89 -21.73 1.78
CA PHE A 531 -12.90 -21.08 2.66
C PHE A 531 -11.54 -20.86 1.96
N PHE A 532 -10.94 -21.91 1.39
CA PHE A 532 -9.65 -21.78 0.72
C PHE A 532 -9.79 -21.06 -0.63
N GLY A 533 -10.87 -21.31 -1.37
CA GLY A 533 -11.15 -20.65 -2.65
C GLY A 533 -11.23 -19.14 -2.51
N THR A 534 -11.99 -18.63 -1.52
CA THR A 534 -12.10 -17.19 -1.26
C THR A 534 -10.77 -16.57 -0.83
N TYR A 535 -9.99 -17.24 0.02
CA TYR A 535 -8.66 -16.79 0.39
C TYR A 535 -7.72 -16.70 -0.83
N THR A 536 -7.62 -17.77 -1.64
CA THR A 536 -6.73 -17.81 -2.80
C THR A 536 -7.13 -16.83 -3.89
N CYS A 537 -8.43 -16.68 -4.16
CA CYS A 537 -8.94 -15.75 -5.15
C CYS A 537 -8.72 -14.29 -4.72
N SER A 538 -8.98 -13.96 -3.44
CA SER A 538 -8.70 -12.62 -2.89
C SER A 538 -7.21 -12.27 -3.01
N MET A 539 -6.32 -13.22 -2.69
CA MET A 539 -4.87 -13.01 -2.80
C MET A 539 -4.41 -12.88 -4.26
N ALA A 540 -4.98 -13.66 -5.18
CA ALA A 540 -4.68 -13.58 -6.61
C ALA A 540 -5.15 -12.24 -7.22
N LEU A 541 -6.39 -11.81 -6.94
CA LEU A 541 -6.94 -10.54 -7.42
C LEU A 541 -6.23 -9.31 -6.81
N LYS A 542 -5.65 -9.42 -5.61
CA LYS A 542 -4.76 -8.38 -5.05
C LYS A 542 -3.37 -8.39 -5.68
N LYS A 543 -2.75 -9.56 -5.88
CA LYS A 543 -1.48 -9.68 -6.63
C LYS A 543 -1.61 -9.23 -8.10
N PHE A 544 -2.81 -9.32 -8.68
CA PHE A 544 -3.12 -8.78 -10.00
C PHE A 544 -2.77 -7.29 -10.14
N LYS A 545 -2.76 -6.51 -9.05
CA LYS A 545 -2.33 -5.10 -9.03
C LYS A 545 -0.92 -4.87 -9.61
N THR A 546 0.00 -5.82 -9.48
CA THR A 546 1.37 -5.72 -10.03
C THR A 546 1.54 -6.43 -11.38
N SER A 547 0.50 -7.14 -11.86
CA SER A 547 0.52 -7.88 -13.12
C SER A 547 0.73 -6.98 -14.34
N ARG A 548 1.35 -7.52 -15.40
CA ARG A 548 1.68 -6.79 -16.64
C ARG A 548 0.61 -6.93 -17.74
N PHE A 549 -0.36 -7.83 -17.59
CA PHE A 549 -1.28 -8.22 -18.68
C PHE A 549 -2.41 -7.22 -18.98
N PHE A 550 -2.75 -6.30 -18.05
CA PHE A 550 -3.91 -5.41 -18.17
C PHE A 550 -3.55 -3.93 -18.03
N PRO A 551 -4.31 -3.00 -18.63
CA PRO A 551 -4.09 -1.57 -18.49
C PRO A 551 -4.23 -1.12 -17.03
N THR A 552 -3.44 -0.12 -16.64
CA THR A 552 -3.28 0.31 -15.24
C THR A 552 -4.58 0.70 -14.55
N THR A 553 -5.54 1.27 -15.27
CA THR A 553 -6.87 1.64 -14.76
C THR A 553 -7.71 0.42 -14.39
N VAL A 554 -7.88 -0.53 -15.31
CA VAL A 554 -8.61 -1.79 -15.08
C VAL A 554 -7.93 -2.62 -13.99
N ARG A 555 -6.60 -2.69 -14.04
CA ARG A 555 -5.78 -3.39 -13.04
C ARG A 555 -5.96 -2.82 -11.64
N LYS A 556 -6.01 -1.49 -11.49
CA LYS A 556 -6.31 -0.83 -10.22
C LYS A 556 -7.74 -1.11 -9.77
N LEU A 557 -8.73 -0.94 -10.67
CA LEU A 557 -10.14 -1.17 -10.36
C LEU A 557 -10.41 -2.61 -9.86
N ILE A 558 -9.90 -3.62 -10.57
CA ILE A 558 -10.05 -5.04 -10.17
C ILE A 558 -9.34 -5.31 -8.83
N SER A 559 -8.14 -4.77 -8.63
CA SER A 559 -7.43 -4.86 -7.34
C SER A 559 -8.22 -4.22 -6.20
N ASP A 560 -8.83 -3.06 -6.42
CA ASP A 560 -9.54 -2.30 -5.39
C ASP A 560 -10.86 -3.01 -5.02
N PHE A 561 -11.59 -3.58 -5.99
CA PHE A 561 -12.82 -4.37 -5.79
C PHE A 561 -12.62 -5.87 -5.49
N ALA A 562 -11.37 -6.36 -5.46
CA ALA A 562 -11.00 -7.79 -5.40
C ALA A 562 -11.80 -8.64 -4.40
N ILE A 563 -12.00 -8.13 -3.18
CA ILE A 563 -12.61 -8.88 -2.07
C ILE A 563 -14.13 -8.97 -2.24
N ILE A 564 -14.77 -7.89 -2.70
CA ILE A 564 -16.20 -7.85 -3.03
C ILE A 564 -16.49 -8.82 -4.18
N LEU A 565 -15.68 -8.75 -5.25
CA LEU A 565 -15.80 -9.66 -6.40
C LEU A 565 -15.65 -11.12 -5.98
N THR A 566 -14.72 -11.41 -5.06
CA THR A 566 -14.52 -12.77 -4.52
C THR A 566 -15.73 -13.25 -3.72
N ILE A 567 -16.28 -12.43 -2.83
CA ILE A 567 -17.48 -12.80 -2.04
C ILE A 567 -18.66 -13.08 -2.97
N LEU A 568 -18.92 -12.23 -3.96
CA LEU A 568 -19.99 -12.42 -4.94
C LEU A 568 -19.80 -13.70 -5.77
N LEU A 569 -18.56 -13.97 -6.21
CA LEU A 569 -18.23 -15.18 -6.97
C LEU A 569 -18.52 -16.44 -6.15
N PHE A 570 -18.05 -16.52 -4.90
CA PHE A 570 -18.24 -17.71 -4.08
C PHE A 570 -19.64 -17.86 -3.48
N CYS A 571 -20.41 -16.76 -3.30
CA CYS A 571 -21.85 -16.86 -3.07
C CYS A 571 -22.57 -17.43 -4.31
N GLY A 572 -22.15 -17.05 -5.52
CA GLY A 572 -22.66 -17.62 -6.77
C GLY A 572 -22.34 -19.12 -6.91
N VAL A 573 -21.15 -19.55 -6.50
CA VAL A 573 -20.77 -20.98 -6.46
C VAL A 573 -21.60 -21.74 -5.42
N ASP A 574 -21.81 -21.20 -4.22
CA ASP A 574 -22.68 -21.81 -3.20
C ASP A 574 -24.12 -21.98 -3.71
N ALA A 575 -24.69 -20.94 -4.32
CA ALA A 575 -26.03 -20.96 -4.90
C ALA A 575 -26.17 -21.91 -6.10
N PHE A 576 -25.11 -22.09 -6.90
CA PHE A 576 -25.11 -23.01 -8.05
C PHE A 576 -24.95 -24.48 -7.62
N VAL A 577 -24.15 -24.75 -6.59
CA VAL A 577 -23.93 -26.11 -6.06
C VAL A 577 -25.10 -26.59 -5.19
N GLY A 578 -25.84 -25.68 -4.55
CA GLY A 578 -27.12 -25.99 -3.89
C GLY A 578 -27.02 -26.76 -2.57
N VAL A 579 -25.81 -26.93 -2.01
CA VAL A 579 -25.60 -27.56 -0.69
C VAL A 579 -26.01 -26.60 0.44
N GLU A 580 -26.61 -27.13 1.51
CA GLU A 580 -27.04 -26.38 2.69
C GLU A 580 -25.86 -25.95 3.59
N THR A 581 -25.02 -25.06 3.09
CA THR A 581 -23.93 -24.47 3.88
C THR A 581 -24.48 -23.55 4.98
N PRO A 582 -23.76 -23.40 6.12
CA PRO A 582 -24.21 -22.55 7.22
C PRO A 582 -24.23 -21.07 6.79
N LYS A 583 -25.43 -20.52 6.66
CA LYS A 583 -25.71 -19.15 6.22
C LYS A 583 -25.88 -18.20 7.42
N LEU A 584 -25.79 -16.90 7.15
CA LEU A 584 -25.93 -15.87 8.18
C LEU A 584 -27.37 -15.79 8.68
N ILE A 585 -27.56 -16.04 9.97
CA ILE A 585 -28.85 -15.84 10.66
C ILE A 585 -28.91 -14.36 11.05
N VAL A 586 -29.69 -13.58 10.30
CA VAL A 586 -29.97 -12.17 10.60
C VAL A 586 -31.47 -12.05 10.90
N PRO A 587 -31.89 -11.47 12.04
CA PRO A 587 -33.30 -11.27 12.34
C PRO A 587 -33.93 -10.30 11.34
N SER A 588 -35.11 -10.65 10.82
CA SER A 588 -35.86 -9.83 9.86
C SER A 588 -36.65 -8.68 10.50
N GLU A 589 -36.78 -8.67 11.83
CA GLU A 589 -37.51 -7.64 12.59
C GLU A 589 -36.56 -6.86 13.50
N PHE A 590 -36.76 -5.54 13.57
CA PHE A 590 -36.01 -4.67 14.48
C PHE A 590 -36.56 -4.76 15.92
N LYS A 591 -36.16 -5.81 16.64
CA LYS A 591 -36.53 -6.06 18.05
C LYS A 591 -35.29 -6.47 18.86
N PRO A 592 -35.17 -6.10 20.15
CA PRO A 592 -34.13 -6.63 21.03
C PRO A 592 -34.08 -8.17 21.01
N THR A 593 -32.89 -8.74 21.13
CA THR A 593 -32.68 -10.19 20.97
C THR A 593 -33.45 -11.02 22.01
N SER A 594 -33.68 -10.47 23.21
CA SER A 594 -34.56 -11.08 24.23
C SER A 594 -35.86 -10.28 24.41
N PRO A 595 -37.04 -10.94 24.49
CA PRO A 595 -38.33 -10.26 24.68
C PRO A 595 -38.51 -9.71 26.10
N LEU A 596 -37.63 -10.06 27.04
CA LEU A 596 -37.63 -9.62 28.44
C LEU A 596 -37.05 -8.21 28.62
N ARG A 597 -36.61 -7.54 27.54
CA ARG A 597 -35.76 -6.35 27.59
C ARG A 597 -36.25 -5.22 26.67
N GLY A 598 -36.12 -3.98 27.13
CA GLY A 598 -36.22 -2.77 26.31
C GLY A 598 -34.86 -2.22 25.84
N TRP A 599 -34.86 -1.32 24.86
CA TRP A 599 -33.66 -0.67 24.34
C TRP A 599 -32.93 0.23 25.34
N PHE A 600 -33.62 0.75 26.36
CA PHE A 600 -33.04 1.57 27.42
C PHE A 600 -32.96 0.75 28.73
N VAL A 601 -31.80 0.76 29.39
CA VAL A 601 -31.60 0.05 30.66
C VAL A 601 -31.87 1.01 31.82
N PRO A 602 -32.78 0.70 32.76
CA PRO A 602 -33.00 1.53 33.94
C PRO A 602 -31.75 1.53 34.83
N PRO A 603 -31.28 2.69 35.34
CA PRO A 603 -30.06 2.77 36.14
C PRO A 603 -30.24 2.28 37.59
N PHE A 604 -31.49 2.20 38.07
CA PHE A 604 -31.84 1.71 39.40
C PHE A 604 -32.90 0.62 39.25
N GLY A 605 -32.63 -0.56 39.82
CA GLY A 605 -33.56 -1.68 39.80
C GLY A 605 -33.34 -2.62 40.98
N ARG A 606 -33.13 -3.92 40.73
CA ARG A 606 -33.10 -4.94 41.80
C ARG A 606 -31.76 -5.07 42.53
N ASN A 607 -30.66 -4.64 41.92
CA ASN A 607 -29.35 -4.85 42.52
C ASN A 607 -29.14 -4.02 43.81
N PRO A 608 -28.48 -4.58 44.84
CA PRO A 608 -28.23 -3.86 46.08
C PRO A 608 -27.19 -2.76 45.89
N TRP A 609 -27.36 -1.64 46.60
CA TRP A 609 -26.62 -0.38 46.37
C TRP A 609 -25.09 -0.50 46.40
N TRP A 610 -24.55 -1.45 47.16
CA TRP A 610 -23.10 -1.67 47.26
C TRP A 610 -22.49 -2.21 45.96
N VAL A 611 -23.28 -2.87 45.10
CA VAL A 611 -22.83 -3.36 43.78
C VAL A 611 -22.45 -2.19 42.86
N TYR A 612 -23.14 -1.05 42.97
CA TYR A 612 -22.83 0.15 42.20
C TYR A 612 -21.46 0.76 42.56
N LEU A 613 -21.01 0.58 43.81
CA LEU A 613 -19.66 0.96 44.25
C LEU A 613 -18.63 -0.11 43.89
N ALA A 614 -18.96 -1.40 44.09
CA ALA A 614 -18.09 -2.52 43.73
C ALA A 614 -17.79 -2.59 42.22
N ALA A 615 -18.73 -2.16 41.37
CA ALA A 615 -18.58 -2.03 39.92
C ALA A 615 -17.38 -1.16 39.48
N ALA A 616 -16.88 -0.26 40.35
CA ALA A 616 -15.70 0.56 40.06
C ALA A 616 -14.42 -0.29 39.83
N LEU A 617 -14.30 -1.47 40.47
CA LEU A 617 -13.12 -2.33 40.32
C LEU A 617 -13.08 -3.04 38.95
N PRO A 618 -14.14 -3.72 38.47
CA PRO A 618 -14.21 -4.17 37.08
C PRO A 618 -14.09 -3.02 36.08
N ALA A 619 -14.69 -1.86 36.37
CA ALA A 619 -14.63 -0.68 35.50
C ALA A 619 -13.20 -0.15 35.29
N LEU A 620 -12.38 -0.09 36.35
CA LEU A 620 -10.97 0.30 36.24
C LEU A 620 -10.20 -0.61 35.27
N LEU A 621 -10.49 -1.91 35.28
CA LEU A 621 -9.89 -2.87 34.36
C LEU A 621 -10.41 -2.71 32.92
N VAL A 622 -11.70 -2.42 32.72
CA VAL A 622 -12.25 -2.06 31.40
C VAL A 622 -11.61 -0.77 30.87
N THR A 623 -11.45 0.26 31.70
CA THR A 623 -10.75 1.50 31.33
C THR A 623 -9.33 1.24 30.85
N ILE A 624 -8.58 0.37 31.52
CA ILE A 624 -7.21 0.00 31.11
C ILE A 624 -7.22 -0.71 29.74
N LEU A 625 -8.16 -1.63 29.50
CA LEU A 625 -8.32 -2.31 28.21
C LEU A 625 -8.64 -1.32 27.08
N VAL A 626 -9.68 -0.49 27.27
CA VAL A 626 -10.13 0.51 26.29
C VAL A 626 -9.04 1.53 25.99
N PHE A 627 -8.34 2.05 27.02
CA PHE A 627 -7.22 2.97 26.84
C PHE A 627 -6.10 2.36 26.00
N MET A 628 -5.72 1.11 26.28
CA MET A 628 -4.60 0.46 25.62
C MET A 628 -4.92 0.10 24.16
N ASP A 629 -6.08 -0.50 23.89
CA ASP A 629 -6.51 -0.79 22.51
C ASP A 629 -6.66 0.52 21.70
N GLN A 630 -7.24 1.58 22.27
CA GLN A 630 -7.42 2.87 21.58
C GLN A 630 -6.11 3.61 21.30
N GLN A 631 -5.14 3.57 22.21
CA GLN A 631 -3.87 4.27 22.01
C GLN A 631 -2.93 3.49 21.09
N ILE A 632 -2.85 2.16 21.20
CA ILE A 632 -1.99 1.35 20.31
C ILE A 632 -2.49 1.43 18.86
N THR A 633 -3.80 1.33 18.65
CA THR A 633 -4.40 1.52 17.31
C THR A 633 -4.09 2.90 16.74
N ALA A 634 -4.27 3.97 17.52
CA ALA A 634 -3.97 5.33 17.09
C ALA A 634 -2.49 5.53 16.71
N VAL A 635 -1.54 4.92 17.43
CA VAL A 635 -0.11 4.99 17.07
C VAL A 635 0.18 4.28 15.76
N ILE A 636 -0.31 3.04 15.60
CA ILE A 636 -0.09 2.23 14.38
C ILE A 636 -0.65 2.97 13.15
N VAL A 637 -1.84 3.55 13.27
CA VAL A 637 -2.47 4.39 12.23
C VAL A 637 -1.62 5.61 11.90
N ASN A 638 -1.08 6.30 12.90
CA ASN A 638 -0.33 7.55 12.75
C ASN A 638 1.18 7.36 12.43
N ARG A 639 1.59 6.16 11.99
CA ARG A 639 2.99 5.84 11.64
C ARG A 639 3.50 6.76 10.51
N LYS A 640 4.69 7.34 10.72
CA LYS A 640 5.36 8.28 9.77
C LYS A 640 5.48 7.72 8.34
N GLU A 641 5.60 6.40 8.19
CA GLU A 641 5.69 5.72 6.90
C GLU A 641 4.44 5.90 6.03
N HIS A 642 3.26 6.16 6.61
CA HIS A 642 2.04 6.47 5.87
C HIS A 642 2.02 7.89 5.28
N LYS A 643 2.99 8.75 5.63
CA LYS A 643 3.13 10.15 5.17
C LYS A 643 1.83 10.96 5.31
N LEU A 644 1.15 10.77 6.45
CA LEU A 644 -0.04 11.53 6.84
C LEU A 644 0.29 13.01 7.02
N LYS A 645 -0.61 13.90 6.60
CA LYS A 645 -0.38 15.36 6.57
C LYS A 645 -1.15 16.08 7.68
N LYS A 646 -2.37 15.64 7.97
CA LYS A 646 -3.27 16.22 8.98
C LYS A 646 -2.94 15.59 10.34
N GLY A 647 -1.83 16.02 10.95
CA GLY A 647 -1.19 15.38 12.12
C GLY A 647 -2.11 15.00 13.30
N ALA A 648 -1.72 13.98 14.07
CA ALA A 648 -2.54 13.21 15.02
C ALA A 648 -3.28 14.01 16.12
N GLY A 649 -4.29 13.36 16.75
CA GLY A 649 -5.10 13.91 17.85
C GLY A 649 -5.56 12.85 18.86
N TYR A 650 -4.63 12.34 19.68
CA TYR A 650 -4.82 11.20 20.59
C TYR A 650 -5.81 11.45 21.73
N HIS A 651 -5.90 12.69 22.25
CA HIS A 651 -6.82 13.02 23.35
C HIS A 651 -8.27 13.11 22.86
N LEU A 652 -8.46 13.65 21.65
CA LEU A 652 -9.77 13.80 21.02
C LEU A 652 -10.39 12.44 20.69
N ASP A 653 -9.60 11.49 20.21
CA ASP A 653 -10.05 10.12 19.96
C ASP A 653 -10.49 9.43 21.26
N LEU A 654 -9.69 9.50 22.33
CA LEU A 654 -10.02 8.89 23.63
C LEU A 654 -11.25 9.55 24.29
N PHE A 655 -11.40 10.88 24.17
CA PHE A 655 -12.56 11.62 24.66
C PHE A 655 -13.87 11.11 24.02
N TRP A 656 -13.91 10.98 22.69
CA TRP A 656 -15.10 10.49 22.02
C TRP A 656 -15.41 9.03 22.32
N VAL A 657 -14.39 8.17 22.46
CA VAL A 657 -14.62 6.79 22.93
C VAL A 657 -15.22 6.77 24.34
N ALA A 658 -14.78 7.63 25.27
CA ALA A 658 -15.35 7.72 26.60
C ALA A 658 -16.83 8.13 26.60
N VAL A 659 -17.20 9.15 25.80
CA VAL A 659 -18.58 9.60 25.62
C VAL A 659 -19.46 8.51 24.99
N LEU A 660 -18.96 7.81 23.97
CA LEU A 660 -19.67 6.73 23.29
C LEU A 660 -19.85 5.50 24.18
N LEU A 661 -18.89 5.21 25.06
CA LEU A 661 -18.99 4.13 26.06
C LEU A 661 -20.15 4.38 27.02
N ILE A 662 -20.32 5.62 27.51
CA ILE A 662 -21.46 6.03 28.36
C ILE A 662 -22.78 5.84 27.61
N ILE A 663 -22.88 6.33 26.36
CA ILE A 663 -24.10 6.20 25.54
C ILE A 663 -24.46 4.73 25.29
N CYS A 664 -23.48 3.90 24.92
CA CYS A 664 -23.70 2.46 24.73
C CYS A 664 -24.16 1.76 26.01
N SER A 665 -23.70 2.21 27.18
CA SER A 665 -24.05 1.62 28.46
C SER A 665 -25.52 1.87 28.84
N PHE A 666 -26.04 3.08 28.59
CA PHE A 666 -27.47 3.39 28.77
C PHE A 666 -28.38 2.64 27.79
N MET A 667 -27.93 2.47 26.53
CA MET A 667 -28.65 1.68 25.53
C MET A 667 -28.41 0.16 25.69
N GLY A 668 -27.58 -0.27 26.65
CA GLY A 668 -27.11 -1.65 26.83
C GLY A 668 -26.60 -2.29 25.53
N LEU A 669 -25.86 -1.54 24.73
CA LEU A 669 -25.17 -2.00 23.53
C LEU A 669 -23.76 -2.52 23.91
N PRO A 670 -23.10 -3.29 23.04
CA PRO A 670 -21.70 -3.66 23.23
C PRO A 670 -20.80 -2.43 23.42
N TRP A 671 -19.68 -2.57 24.12
CA TRP A 671 -18.66 -1.53 24.13
C TRP A 671 -17.76 -1.65 22.89
N TYR A 672 -17.44 -0.51 22.27
CA TYR A 672 -16.70 -0.45 21.02
C TYR A 672 -15.36 0.26 21.21
N VAL A 673 -14.31 -0.30 20.60
CA VAL A 673 -12.95 0.25 20.62
C VAL A 673 -12.38 0.21 19.21
N ALA A 674 -11.34 0.98 18.92
CA ALA A 674 -10.67 0.94 17.63
C ALA A 674 -10.17 -0.47 17.25
N ALA A 675 -10.45 -0.87 16.01
CA ALA A 675 -10.01 -2.14 15.45
C ALA A 675 -8.74 -1.96 14.62
N THR A 676 -7.61 -2.53 15.08
CA THR A 676 -6.30 -2.41 14.40
C THR A 676 -6.36 -2.86 12.93
N VAL A 677 -6.76 -4.12 12.69
CA VAL A 677 -6.72 -4.75 11.37
C VAL A 677 -7.62 -4.02 10.36
N ILE A 678 -8.83 -3.64 10.77
CA ILE A 678 -9.79 -2.94 9.88
C ILE A 678 -9.30 -1.51 9.60
N SER A 679 -8.73 -0.82 10.59
CA SER A 679 -8.16 0.53 10.41
C SER A 679 -6.94 0.52 9.48
N ILE A 680 -6.05 -0.47 9.59
CA ILE A 680 -4.92 -0.66 8.66
C ILE A 680 -5.45 -0.95 7.25
N ALA A 681 -6.43 -1.84 7.11
CA ALA A 681 -7.04 -2.16 5.81
C ALA A 681 -7.71 -0.93 5.16
N HIS A 682 -8.31 -0.04 5.96
CA HIS A 682 -8.88 1.22 5.50
C HIS A 682 -7.79 2.19 4.98
N ILE A 683 -6.71 2.38 5.74
CA ILE A 683 -5.53 3.16 5.31
C ILE A 683 -4.96 2.61 4.00
N ASP A 684 -4.81 1.29 3.91
CA ASP A 684 -4.26 0.60 2.74
C ASP A 684 -5.13 0.79 1.49
N SER A 685 -6.46 0.80 1.63
CA SER A 685 -7.38 1.13 0.53
C SER A 685 -7.29 2.59 0.06
N LEU A 686 -6.77 3.49 0.91
CA LEU A 686 -6.65 4.93 0.65
C LEU A 686 -5.22 5.40 0.31
N LYS A 687 -4.27 4.46 0.17
CA LYS A 687 -2.90 4.75 -0.30
C LYS A 687 -2.89 5.36 -1.72
N MET A 688 -2.07 6.39 -1.91
CA MET A 688 -1.82 7.04 -3.19
C MET A 688 -0.43 6.70 -3.74
N GLU A 689 -0.42 6.24 -4.99
CA GLU A 689 0.76 5.95 -5.81
C GLU A 689 0.83 6.94 -6.98
N THR A 690 2.03 7.27 -7.46
CA THR A 690 2.20 8.17 -8.61
C THR A 690 1.52 7.63 -9.87
N GLN A 691 0.67 8.45 -10.50
CA GLN A 691 0.06 8.13 -11.80
C GLN A 691 1.00 8.46 -12.97
N THR A 692 1.87 9.46 -12.78
CA THR A 692 2.83 9.98 -13.76
C THR A 692 4.26 9.68 -13.30
N SER A 693 4.63 8.40 -13.30
CA SER A 693 6.05 8.04 -13.31
C SER A 693 6.59 8.20 -14.74
N ALA A 694 7.80 8.73 -14.88
CA ALA A 694 8.53 8.68 -16.15
C ALA A 694 8.68 7.21 -16.60
N PRO A 695 8.81 6.92 -17.91
CA PRO A 695 9.07 5.56 -18.35
C PRO A 695 10.23 4.93 -17.56
N GLY A 696 9.98 3.73 -16.98
CA GLY A 696 10.98 2.98 -16.21
C GLY A 696 10.97 3.23 -14.70
N GLU A 697 10.44 4.37 -14.24
CA GLU A 697 10.36 4.68 -12.81
C GLU A 697 9.15 3.94 -12.18
N GLN A 698 9.41 3.17 -11.11
CA GLN A 698 8.34 2.48 -10.35
C GLN A 698 7.39 3.50 -9.70
N PRO A 699 6.12 3.13 -9.43
CA PRO A 699 5.19 4.05 -8.78
C PRO A 699 5.66 4.39 -7.36
N LYS A 700 5.92 5.67 -7.09
CA LYS A 700 6.33 6.17 -5.78
C LYS A 700 5.10 6.34 -4.88
N PHE A 701 5.25 5.97 -3.60
CA PHE A 701 4.23 6.20 -2.59
C PHE A 701 4.21 7.67 -2.13
N LEU A 702 3.11 8.37 -2.43
CA LEU A 702 2.93 9.80 -2.17
C LEU A 702 2.37 10.07 -0.76
N GLY A 703 1.55 9.16 -0.23
CA GLY A 703 0.85 9.30 1.05
C GLY A 703 -0.54 8.67 1.02
N VAL A 704 -1.36 8.93 2.04
CA VAL A 704 -2.74 8.42 2.17
C VAL A 704 -3.75 9.56 2.04
N ARG A 705 -4.95 9.29 1.52
CA ARG A 705 -6.07 10.23 1.55
C ARG A 705 -6.69 10.28 2.94
N GLU A 706 -6.55 11.41 3.61
CA GLU A 706 -7.18 11.69 4.91
C GLU A 706 -8.56 12.32 4.68
N GLN A 707 -9.62 11.58 5.00
CA GLN A 707 -11.02 11.95 4.75
C GLN A 707 -11.93 11.37 5.86
N ARG A 708 -13.06 12.04 6.14
CA ARG A 708 -14.07 11.58 7.12
C ARG A 708 -15.19 10.76 6.49
N VAL A 709 -15.49 11.07 5.23
CA VAL A 709 -16.66 10.62 4.49
C VAL A 709 -16.73 9.09 4.37
N THR A 710 -15.60 8.41 4.14
CA THR A 710 -15.60 6.94 3.99
C THR A 710 -16.00 6.22 5.27
N GLY A 711 -15.51 6.64 6.43
CA GLY A 711 -15.92 6.08 7.72
C GLY A 711 -17.40 6.31 7.99
N ILE A 712 -17.88 7.54 7.79
CA ILE A 712 -19.30 7.90 7.98
C ILE A 712 -20.21 7.04 7.09
N PHE A 713 -19.91 6.89 5.80
CA PHE A 713 -20.71 6.05 4.90
C PHE A 713 -20.64 4.56 5.22
N VAL A 714 -19.49 4.04 5.65
CA VAL A 714 -19.37 2.64 6.13
C VAL A 714 -20.32 2.36 7.28
N PHE A 715 -20.38 3.24 8.28
CA PHE A 715 -21.23 3.05 9.45
C PHE A 715 -22.71 3.32 9.16
N LEU A 716 -23.02 4.31 8.30
CA LEU A 716 -24.38 4.53 7.78
C LEU A 716 -24.90 3.29 7.03
N LEU A 717 -24.09 2.72 6.12
CA LEU A 717 -24.42 1.50 5.40
C LEU A 717 -24.54 0.30 6.36
N THR A 718 -23.70 0.21 7.38
CA THR A 718 -23.80 -0.84 8.41
C THR A 718 -25.13 -0.74 9.17
N GLY A 719 -25.63 0.46 9.49
CA GLY A 719 -26.96 0.65 10.07
C GLY A 719 -28.10 0.29 9.10
N LEU A 720 -27.98 0.71 7.84
CA LEU A 720 -28.95 0.39 6.77
C LEU A 720 -28.99 -1.11 6.44
N SER A 721 -27.90 -1.86 6.69
CA SER A 721 -27.79 -3.29 6.36
C SER A 721 -28.79 -4.17 7.11
N VAL A 722 -29.33 -3.71 8.24
CA VAL A 722 -30.44 -4.36 8.95
C VAL A 722 -31.68 -4.51 8.05
N PHE A 723 -31.99 -3.49 7.24
CA PHE A 723 -33.08 -3.56 6.26
C PHE A 723 -32.71 -4.42 5.02
N MET A 724 -31.43 -4.65 4.77
CA MET A 724 -30.93 -5.53 3.70
C MET A 724 -30.73 -6.99 4.15
N ALA A 725 -31.22 -7.37 5.35
CA ALA A 725 -31.14 -8.73 5.89
C ALA A 725 -31.50 -9.87 4.89
N PRO A 726 -32.50 -9.74 3.99
CA PRO A 726 -32.79 -10.77 3.00
C PRO A 726 -31.62 -11.07 2.04
N ILE A 727 -30.80 -10.07 1.72
CA ILE A 727 -29.62 -10.24 0.85
C ILE A 727 -28.46 -10.83 1.64
N LEU A 728 -28.26 -10.39 2.89
CA LEU A 728 -27.19 -10.90 3.76
C LEU A 728 -27.38 -12.39 4.10
N LYS A 729 -28.62 -12.89 4.21
CA LYS A 729 -28.93 -14.31 4.45
C LYS A 729 -28.34 -15.25 3.39
N PHE A 730 -28.05 -14.79 2.17
CA PHE A 730 -27.46 -15.63 1.12
C PHE A 730 -25.94 -15.81 1.24
N ILE A 731 -25.24 -15.05 2.09
CA ILE A 731 -23.78 -15.16 2.22
C ILE A 731 -23.44 -16.31 3.20
N PRO A 732 -22.68 -17.33 2.78
CA PRO A 732 -22.33 -18.46 3.64
C PRO A 732 -21.13 -18.13 4.55
N MET A 733 -21.17 -18.61 5.80
CA MET A 733 -20.13 -18.35 6.82
C MET A 733 -18.69 -18.73 6.39
N PRO A 734 -18.43 -19.84 5.68
CA PRO A 734 -17.06 -20.21 5.27
C PRO A 734 -16.40 -19.19 4.33
N VAL A 735 -17.18 -18.49 3.49
CA VAL A 735 -16.68 -17.40 2.62
C VAL A 735 -16.14 -16.25 3.46
N LEU A 736 -16.86 -15.90 4.53
CA LEU A 736 -16.45 -14.85 5.45
C LEU A 736 -15.21 -15.23 6.26
N TYR A 737 -15.08 -16.50 6.65
CA TYR A 737 -13.87 -17.00 7.33
C TYR A 737 -12.64 -16.95 6.41
N GLY A 738 -12.79 -17.20 5.10
CA GLY A 738 -11.70 -17.04 4.13
C GLY A 738 -11.29 -15.57 3.93
N VAL A 739 -12.24 -14.63 4.00
CA VAL A 739 -11.96 -13.19 4.02
C VAL A 739 -11.26 -12.75 5.32
N PHE A 740 -11.62 -13.32 6.48
CA PHE A 740 -10.86 -13.10 7.73
C PHE A 740 -9.43 -13.62 7.63
N LEU A 741 -9.21 -14.81 7.07
CA LEU A 741 -7.86 -15.35 6.83
C LEU A 741 -7.06 -14.41 5.91
N TYR A 742 -7.68 -13.90 4.84
CA TYR A 742 -7.05 -12.90 3.97
C TYR A 742 -6.67 -11.63 4.74
N MET A 743 -7.55 -11.06 5.57
CA MET A 743 -7.25 -9.82 6.32
C MET A 743 -6.13 -10.05 7.35
N GLY A 744 -6.12 -11.19 8.03
CA GLY A 744 -5.04 -11.60 8.92
C GLY A 744 -3.68 -11.66 8.21
N VAL A 745 -3.60 -12.39 7.08
CA VAL A 745 -2.35 -12.51 6.30
C VAL A 745 -1.95 -11.19 5.65
N ALA A 746 -2.89 -10.39 5.14
CA ALA A 746 -2.60 -9.11 4.51
C ALA A 746 -1.97 -8.13 5.51
N SER A 747 -2.43 -8.12 6.78
CA SER A 747 -1.89 -7.25 7.83
C SER A 747 -0.45 -7.58 8.28
N LEU A 748 0.06 -8.78 7.97
CA LEU A 748 1.45 -9.15 8.20
C LEU A 748 2.42 -8.53 7.18
N ASN A 749 1.94 -8.23 5.96
CA ASN A 749 2.78 -7.64 4.91
C ASN A 749 3.08 -6.16 5.21
N GLY A 750 4.35 -5.83 5.46
CA GLY A 750 4.80 -4.48 5.84
C GLY A 750 5.09 -4.28 7.34
N VAL A 751 4.99 -5.35 8.14
CA VAL A 751 5.53 -5.38 9.51
C VAL A 751 6.99 -5.83 9.44
N GLN A 752 7.95 -4.98 9.83
CA GLN A 752 9.38 -5.34 9.72
C GLN A 752 9.76 -6.56 10.56
N PHE A 753 9.00 -6.88 11.61
CA PHE A 753 9.15 -8.15 12.32
C PHE A 753 9.00 -9.36 11.38
N MET A 754 8.03 -9.36 10.47
CA MET A 754 7.83 -10.45 9.50
C MET A 754 8.95 -10.49 8.46
N ASP A 755 9.39 -9.34 7.95
CA ASP A 755 10.56 -9.29 7.05
C ASP A 755 11.79 -9.90 7.74
N ARG A 756 12.05 -9.52 8.99
CA ARG A 756 13.19 -10.01 9.78
C ARG A 756 13.04 -11.47 10.22
N LEU A 757 11.81 -11.99 10.32
CA LEU A 757 11.53 -13.42 10.53
C LEU A 757 11.77 -14.22 9.25
N LEU A 758 11.37 -13.70 8.08
CA LEU A 758 11.68 -14.29 6.78
C LEU A 758 13.19 -14.29 6.52
N LEU A 759 13.92 -13.25 6.94
CA LEU A 759 15.39 -13.21 6.89
C LEU A 759 16.08 -14.31 7.73
N LEU A 760 15.39 -14.95 8.69
CA LEU A 760 15.93 -16.10 9.42
C LEU A 760 15.84 -17.41 8.62
N LEU A 761 14.85 -17.51 7.73
CA LEU A 761 14.66 -18.64 6.81
C LEU A 761 15.39 -18.44 5.46
N MET A 762 15.79 -17.21 5.16
CA MET A 762 16.43 -16.85 3.90
C MET A 762 17.95 -17.10 3.96
N PRO A 763 18.53 -17.87 3.03
CA PRO A 763 19.98 -18.06 2.97
C PRO A 763 20.69 -16.75 2.58
N ALA A 764 21.87 -16.51 3.15
CA ALA A 764 22.62 -15.26 2.98
C ALA A 764 22.91 -14.86 1.51
N LYS A 765 22.97 -15.82 0.57
CA LYS A 765 23.14 -15.57 -0.87
C LYS A 765 22.00 -14.74 -1.49
N HIS A 766 20.77 -14.92 -1.01
CA HIS A 766 19.57 -14.31 -1.61
C HIS A 766 19.05 -13.10 -0.81
N GLN A 767 19.82 -12.61 0.16
CA GLN A 767 19.35 -11.58 1.08
C GLN A 767 19.21 -10.21 0.38
N PRO A 768 18.05 -9.53 0.48
CA PRO A 768 17.86 -8.22 -0.14
C PRO A 768 18.71 -7.12 0.52
N ASP A 769 19.12 -6.13 -0.27
CA ASP A 769 19.92 -4.96 0.15
C ASP A 769 19.16 -3.97 1.05
N LEU A 770 18.87 -4.38 2.28
CA LEU A 770 18.23 -3.53 3.27
C LEU A 770 19.27 -2.69 4.02
N ILE A 771 19.02 -1.39 4.15
CA ILE A 771 19.96 -0.39 4.70
C ILE A 771 20.55 -0.80 6.07
N TYR A 772 19.76 -1.46 6.92
CA TYR A 772 20.19 -1.89 8.25
C TYR A 772 21.14 -3.10 8.24
N LEU A 773 21.09 -3.95 7.21
CA LEU A 773 22.01 -5.10 7.06
C LEU A 773 23.45 -4.66 6.79
N ARG A 774 23.64 -3.48 6.16
CA ARG A 774 24.95 -2.88 5.92
C ARG A 774 25.64 -2.40 7.20
N HIS A 775 24.87 -2.05 8.23
CA HIS A 775 25.37 -1.41 9.45
C HIS A 775 25.40 -2.36 10.67
N VAL A 776 24.69 -3.49 10.62
CA VAL A 776 24.50 -4.39 11.77
C VAL A 776 24.78 -5.84 11.36
N PRO A 777 25.69 -6.56 12.05
CA PRO A 777 25.99 -7.94 11.71
C PRO A 777 24.77 -8.85 11.95
N GLN A 778 24.48 -9.73 10.98
CA GLN A 778 23.31 -10.64 10.94
C GLN A 778 23.04 -11.34 12.29
N ARG A 779 24.07 -11.85 12.97
CA ARG A 779 23.92 -12.53 14.29
C ARG A 779 23.18 -11.68 15.33
N ARG A 780 23.38 -10.36 15.36
CA ARG A 780 22.67 -9.45 16.28
C ARG A 780 21.20 -9.25 15.86
N ILE A 781 20.91 -9.29 14.56
CA ILE A 781 19.55 -9.21 14.04
C ILE A 781 18.77 -10.48 14.40
N HIS A 782 19.35 -11.67 14.19
CA HIS A 782 18.72 -12.94 14.59
C HIS A 782 18.53 -13.05 16.10
N PHE A 783 19.49 -12.58 16.92
CA PHE A 783 19.33 -12.54 18.37
C PHE A 783 18.19 -11.59 18.79
N PHE A 784 18.07 -10.43 18.14
CA PHE A 784 16.96 -9.50 18.38
C PHE A 784 15.60 -10.10 18.00
N THR A 785 15.49 -10.74 16.82
CA THR A 785 14.22 -11.36 16.40
C THR A 785 13.86 -12.55 17.28
N PHE A 786 14.84 -13.33 17.75
CA PHE A 786 14.62 -14.42 18.70
C PHE A 786 14.02 -13.91 20.03
N ILE A 787 14.53 -12.82 20.60
CA ILE A 787 13.93 -12.17 21.77
C ILE A 787 12.49 -11.70 21.45
N GLN A 788 12.25 -11.14 20.27
CA GLN A 788 10.91 -10.70 19.85
C GLN A 788 9.92 -11.89 19.75
N VAL A 789 10.35 -13.03 19.20
CA VAL A 789 9.56 -14.27 19.11
C VAL A 789 9.26 -14.85 20.49
N ILE A 790 10.23 -14.88 21.42
CA ILE A 790 9.98 -15.33 22.80
C ILE A 790 8.94 -14.45 23.50
N CYS A 791 9.06 -13.12 23.37
CA CYS A 791 8.09 -12.18 23.92
C CYS A 791 6.69 -12.42 23.34
N LEU A 792 6.60 -12.63 22.02
CA LEU A 792 5.35 -12.93 21.33
C LEU A 792 4.72 -14.26 21.80
N ALA A 793 5.53 -15.30 21.98
CA ALA A 793 5.09 -16.61 22.47
C ALA A 793 4.57 -16.52 23.92
N LEU A 794 5.24 -15.77 24.78
CA LEU A 794 4.80 -15.54 26.16
C LEU A 794 3.46 -14.77 26.20
N LEU A 795 3.29 -13.75 25.36
CA LEU A 795 2.02 -13.04 25.20
C LEU A 795 0.91 -13.95 24.66
N TRP A 796 1.23 -14.86 23.72
CA TRP A 796 0.28 -15.85 23.19
C TRP A 796 -0.21 -16.84 24.26
N ILE A 797 0.72 -17.40 25.05
CA ILE A 797 0.40 -18.32 26.15
C ILE A 797 -0.53 -17.63 27.15
N LEU A 798 -0.21 -16.42 27.58
CA LEU A 798 -1.06 -15.69 28.54
C LEU A 798 -2.44 -15.35 27.97
N LYS A 799 -2.52 -14.98 26.68
CA LYS A 799 -3.79 -14.79 25.96
C LYS A 799 -4.65 -16.07 25.87
N SER A 800 -4.06 -17.26 26.03
CA SER A 800 -4.81 -18.53 26.11
C SER A 800 -5.42 -18.81 27.49
N THR A 801 -4.99 -18.09 28.53
CA THR A 801 -5.46 -18.24 29.91
C THR A 801 -6.50 -17.19 30.30
N VAL A 802 -7.20 -17.40 31.42
CA VAL A 802 -8.12 -16.40 32.00
C VAL A 802 -7.41 -15.10 32.40
N ALA A 803 -6.07 -15.11 32.56
CA ALA A 803 -5.27 -13.90 32.79
C ALA A 803 -5.16 -12.97 31.56
N ALA A 804 -5.74 -13.32 30.41
CA ALA A 804 -5.81 -12.50 29.20
C ALA A 804 -6.40 -11.08 29.42
N ILE A 805 -7.08 -10.84 30.54
CA ILE A 805 -7.62 -9.53 30.93
C ILE A 805 -6.54 -8.58 31.49
N ILE A 806 -5.50 -9.13 32.12
CA ILE A 806 -4.35 -8.39 32.69
C ILE A 806 -3.30 -8.07 31.61
N PHE A 807 -3.47 -8.64 30.41
CA PHE A 807 -2.63 -8.47 29.23
C PHE A 807 -2.11 -7.04 28.99
N PRO A 808 -2.89 -5.94 29.12
CA PRO A 808 -2.36 -4.60 28.88
C PRO A 808 -1.44 -4.08 30.00
N VAL A 809 -1.71 -4.43 31.26
CA VAL A 809 -0.85 -4.06 32.40
C VAL A 809 0.52 -4.72 32.26
N MET A 810 0.54 -5.99 31.87
CA MET A 810 1.78 -6.75 31.75
C MET A 810 2.62 -6.35 30.53
N VAL A 811 2.03 -5.85 29.43
CA VAL A 811 2.80 -5.25 28.32
C VAL A 811 3.64 -4.07 28.79
N ARG A 812 3.11 -3.24 29.71
CA ARG A 812 3.86 -2.13 30.32
C ARG A 812 5.00 -2.62 31.21
N ASP A 813 4.70 -3.53 32.13
CA ASP A 813 5.65 -3.93 33.18
C ASP A 813 6.73 -4.91 32.66
N GLY A 814 6.36 -5.80 31.75
CA GLY A 814 7.30 -6.66 31.02
C GLY A 814 8.27 -5.86 30.14
N HIS A 815 7.79 -4.79 29.49
CA HIS A 815 8.64 -3.88 28.70
C HIS A 815 9.61 -3.08 29.58
N HIS A 816 9.21 -2.65 30.79
CA HIS A 816 10.10 -1.98 31.74
C HIS A 816 11.23 -2.91 32.21
N THR A 817 10.89 -4.14 32.59
CA THR A 817 11.88 -5.16 33.00
C THR A 817 12.81 -5.53 31.83
N LEU A 818 12.28 -5.77 30.62
CA LEU A 818 13.08 -6.12 29.44
C LEU A 818 14.01 -4.98 28.99
N LYS A 819 13.55 -3.72 28.98
CA LYS A 819 14.44 -2.55 28.73
C LYS A 819 15.56 -2.47 29.76
N THR A 820 15.26 -2.71 31.03
CA THR A 820 16.25 -2.65 32.12
C THR A 820 17.29 -3.78 31.99
N GLN A 821 16.86 -5.00 31.66
CA GLN A 821 17.73 -6.17 31.47
C GLN A 821 18.63 -6.03 30.23
N VAL A 822 18.06 -5.65 29.07
CA VAL A 822 18.79 -5.50 27.80
C VAL A 822 19.74 -4.29 27.85
N SER A 823 19.34 -3.19 28.49
CA SER A 823 20.21 -2.03 28.72
C SER A 823 21.44 -2.39 29.56
N ARG A 824 21.29 -3.25 30.59
CA ARG A 824 22.39 -3.73 31.42
C ARG A 824 23.35 -4.68 30.70
N HIS A 825 22.85 -5.58 29.84
CA HIS A 825 23.71 -6.55 29.16
C HIS A 825 24.35 -6.06 27.86
N LEU A 826 23.75 -5.09 27.15
CA LEU A 826 24.18 -4.76 25.78
C LEU A 826 25.11 -3.54 25.67
N GLY A 827 25.32 -2.75 26.73
CA GLY A 827 26.33 -1.67 26.77
C GLY A 827 26.19 -0.54 25.74
N VAL A 828 25.17 -0.55 24.89
CA VAL A 828 24.99 0.37 23.77
C VAL A 828 23.77 1.26 24.01
N ARG A 829 24.06 2.49 24.43
CA ARG A 829 23.05 3.53 24.68
C ARG A 829 22.49 4.02 23.33
N LEU A 830 21.18 3.87 23.14
CA LEU A 830 20.34 4.58 22.15
C LEU A 830 20.60 4.39 20.64
N THR A 831 21.77 3.92 20.20
CA THR A 831 22.18 4.05 18.79
C THR A 831 21.34 3.23 17.81
N LEU A 832 20.93 2.00 18.17
CA LEU A 832 20.22 1.11 17.24
C LEU A 832 18.79 1.60 16.93
N SER A 833 18.07 2.13 17.93
CA SER A 833 16.75 2.73 17.73
C SER A 833 16.84 4.05 16.95
N VAL A 834 17.85 4.88 17.26
CA VAL A 834 18.08 6.14 16.53
C VAL A 834 18.45 5.89 15.07
N LEU A 835 19.28 4.89 14.74
CA LEU A 835 19.57 4.54 13.34
C LEU A 835 18.34 4.03 12.57
N ILE A 836 17.35 3.43 13.24
CA ILE A 836 16.15 2.88 12.61
C ILE A 836 15.03 3.94 12.48
N ASP A 837 15.00 4.96 13.34
CA ASP A 837 14.09 6.10 13.24
C ASP A 837 14.61 7.25 12.34
N SER A 838 15.94 7.36 12.15
CA SER A 838 16.58 8.41 11.37
C SER A 838 16.73 8.04 9.89
N GLY A 839 15.63 8.19 9.14
CA GLY A 839 15.71 8.34 7.69
C GLY A 839 16.43 9.65 7.32
N ILE A 840 17.73 9.55 7.01
CA ILE A 840 18.65 10.60 6.52
C ILE A 840 19.30 11.51 7.60
N SER A 841 20.61 11.72 7.40
CA SER A 841 21.55 12.64 8.06
C SER A 841 21.96 12.36 9.52
N CYS A 842 23.10 11.67 9.68
CA CYS A 842 23.93 11.76 10.87
C CYS A 842 25.20 12.56 10.58
N CYS A 843 25.26 13.81 11.06
CA CYS A 843 26.55 14.42 11.42
C CYS A 843 26.91 14.00 12.86
N PRO A 844 28.13 13.53 13.14
CA PRO A 844 28.53 13.15 14.48
C PRO A 844 28.71 14.38 15.37
N LYS A 845 27.98 14.46 16.49
CA LYS A 845 28.27 15.43 17.55
C LYS A 845 29.38 14.88 18.44
N GLY A 846 30.60 15.39 18.26
CA GLY A 846 31.69 15.17 19.21
C GLY A 846 31.42 15.87 20.54
N HIS A 847 31.63 15.16 21.65
CA HIS A 847 31.97 15.76 22.93
C HIS A 847 33.48 15.65 23.08
N GLY A 848 34.16 16.78 23.27
CA GLY A 848 35.62 16.83 23.24
C GLY A 848 36.29 16.52 24.58
N LEU A 849 37.53 16.03 24.49
CA LEU A 849 38.65 16.38 25.37
C LEU A 849 39.93 16.34 24.49
N PRO A 850 40.95 17.19 24.72
CA PRO A 850 42.02 17.38 23.74
C PRO A 850 43.26 16.51 24.01
N VAL A 851 43.72 15.79 22.99
CA VAL A 851 45.11 15.29 22.89
C VAL A 851 45.54 15.36 21.42
N LEU A 852 46.78 15.78 21.17
CA LEU A 852 47.43 15.98 19.86
C LEU A 852 48.73 15.16 19.85
N PRO A 853 49.35 14.88 18.69
CA PRO A 853 48.89 14.02 17.59
C PRO A 853 49.83 12.80 17.37
N SER A 854 49.43 11.80 16.57
CA SER A 854 50.38 10.95 15.80
C SER A 854 49.65 10.22 14.66
N ASP A 855 50.01 10.61 13.44
CA ASP A 855 50.26 9.82 12.22
C ASP A 855 49.23 8.83 11.62
N TYR A 856 49.12 8.94 10.28
CA TYR A 856 48.43 8.09 9.29
C TYR A 856 46.89 8.14 9.20
N PRO A 857 46.33 8.83 8.18
CA PRO A 857 45.01 8.54 7.65
C PRO A 857 45.08 7.39 6.63
N TYR A 858 44.51 6.22 6.98
CA TYR A 858 44.23 5.16 6.01
C TYR A 858 42.92 5.49 5.28
N ASN A 859 42.99 5.67 3.96
CA ASN A 859 41.91 6.25 3.16
C ASN A 859 41.16 5.16 2.37
N GLU A 860 40.02 4.70 2.86
CA GLU A 860 39.12 3.78 2.13
C GLU A 860 37.73 4.41 1.93
N SER A 861 37.50 4.94 0.73
CA SER A 861 36.17 5.38 0.28
C SER A 861 35.96 5.12 -1.21
N ILE A 862 36.11 3.86 -1.63
CA ILE A 862 35.65 3.39 -2.95
C ILE A 862 34.23 2.84 -2.78
N PRO A 863 33.18 3.47 -3.36
CA PRO A 863 31.82 2.96 -3.30
C PRO A 863 31.65 1.77 -4.25
N THR A 864 31.97 0.55 -3.79
CA THR A 864 31.68 -0.67 -4.56
C THR A 864 30.16 -0.87 -4.70
N ILE A 865 29.60 -0.55 -5.86
CA ILE A 865 28.28 -1.03 -6.27
C ILE A 865 28.43 -2.48 -6.70
N LYS A 866 28.09 -3.43 -5.80
CA LYS A 866 27.89 -4.82 -6.21
C LYS A 866 26.51 -4.93 -6.87
N ILE A 867 26.51 -5.07 -8.19
CA ILE A 867 25.29 -5.36 -8.97
C ILE A 867 24.81 -6.77 -8.57
N SER A 868 23.49 -6.93 -8.40
CA SER A 868 22.90 -8.20 -7.96
C SER A 868 23.15 -9.32 -8.96
N MET A 869 23.62 -10.47 -8.47
CA MET A 869 24.00 -11.64 -9.26
C MET A 869 22.83 -12.27 -10.05
N ASP A 870 21.58 -11.92 -9.72
CA ASP A 870 20.36 -12.25 -10.47
C ASP A 870 20.39 -11.76 -11.95
N MET A 871 21.32 -10.88 -12.32
CA MET A 871 21.55 -10.48 -13.73
C MET A 871 22.44 -11.45 -14.53
N MET A 872 23.16 -12.38 -13.88
CA MET A 872 23.99 -13.38 -14.57
C MET A 872 23.24 -14.66 -14.97
N GLU A 873 22.11 -14.97 -14.31
CA GLU A 873 21.32 -16.18 -14.58
C GLU A 873 20.10 -15.88 -15.48
N GLN A 874 20.36 -15.35 -16.68
CA GLN A 874 19.46 -15.54 -17.83
C GLN A 874 20.27 -16.09 -18.99
N GLU A 875 20.28 -17.42 -19.12
CA GLU A 875 20.87 -18.08 -20.29
C GLU A 875 20.23 -17.53 -21.58
N PRO A 876 21.01 -17.17 -22.60
CA PRO A 876 20.48 -17.03 -23.94
C PRO A 876 20.01 -18.41 -24.40
N MET A 877 18.77 -18.50 -24.89
CA MET A 877 18.28 -19.71 -25.58
C MET A 877 19.14 -19.95 -26.83
N LEU A 878 20.20 -20.76 -26.71
CA LEU A 878 20.99 -21.20 -27.85
C LEU A 878 20.11 -22.07 -28.76
N GLY A 879 19.73 -21.49 -29.90
CA GLY A 879 19.25 -22.26 -31.04
C GLY A 879 20.42 -22.93 -31.73
N ASP A 880 20.94 -24.00 -31.13
CA ASP A 880 22.12 -24.71 -31.64
C ASP A 880 21.74 -25.68 -32.77
N LYS A 881 22.12 -25.34 -34.02
CA LYS A 881 22.19 -26.30 -35.13
C LYS A 881 23.31 -25.95 -36.12
N SER A 882 24.30 -26.83 -36.14
CA SER A 882 25.45 -26.90 -37.05
C SER A 882 25.81 -28.40 -37.24
N VAL A 883 26.57 -28.89 -38.24
CA VAL A 883 27.36 -28.27 -39.33
C VAL A 883 27.10 -29.05 -40.64
N ALA A 884 27.02 -28.36 -41.79
CA ALA A 884 27.24 -28.83 -43.17
C ALA A 884 26.43 -29.98 -43.82
N SER A 885 26.16 -29.79 -45.12
CA SER A 885 26.44 -30.79 -46.15
C SER A 885 26.94 -30.10 -47.42
N GLU A 886 28.00 -30.67 -47.98
CA GLU A 886 28.57 -30.49 -49.31
C GLU A 886 27.51 -30.39 -50.42
N TYR A 887 27.63 -29.39 -51.30
CA TYR A 887 27.90 -29.48 -52.76
C TYR A 887 27.83 -28.10 -53.43
#